data_AF-A0A817FPJ7-F1
#
_entry.id   AF-A0A817FPJ7-F1
#
_cell.length_a   1.000
_cell.length_b   1.000
_cell.length_c   1.000
_cell.angle_alpha   90.00
_cell.angle_beta   90.00
_cell.angle_gamma   90.00
#
_symmetry.space_group_name_H-M   'P 1'
#
loop_
_entity.id
_entity.type
_entity.pdbx_description
1 polymer ?
#
loop_
_entity_poly.entity_id
_entity_poly.type
_entity_poly.pdbx_seq_one_letter_code
_entity_poly.pdbx_strand_id
1 'polypeptide(L)'
;MALNKSAKTTCSSTSNVSLNKLLNHIKTIGGRVMGSAYSRTALRTRIHALIYNQGLPSIFLTLNPADIHSPVALYFAGAKLDLDNIQIEQLMTTYKRAEIIASHPVAIAKFFHLLITNILDTMIVGGVLGPIKAYFGTVENQGRGSLHLHLLIWLDHDFKPSDLKEKIQNGDFREKLKAYLEDIIKEDLDEFKGKRTFENSDILGVYVTPSRLSRDDIYSALKTIDLSGLEQDTCNFGNIRSTPMKQQSSSSISFATPSPKRYSETTLYAQPNYATNASRNESKIIPACLPTPNPSSPNFASRFRADIVQLVESNNIHKHSDTCYKYWNSNRGDKKTCRMRMPRKLVSNSTIDPATGNICMRRSDPWINNFNEYLIAACRSNMDIKFIWSGSDAKALVYYITDYVTKTSLSFHDTFSLVQKSITSVQNLWNQTNNESAIEKSRKLVLRCYNMLASQQELSGVQVASYLMNWDDHYTTHRFQGLFLIQTERFLQTQLNETRVQQKSEIAAHDVIKSDIYDDETMGNDNNDEENFQIHSAEHDKKYVLVNTRIDYQYRSDNLNRMCLYDFVSIFYKKKMNTTDLKYLSKTAGSMEEKITQKGRPPNERFLFPKQHPQVTTYLMMKYSEHHVPVLYGPQIPR
;
A
#
# COMPACT_ATOMS: atom_id res chain seq x y z
N MET A 1 -32.44 -13.11 -44.68
CA MET A 1 -30.97 -13.00 -44.78
C MET A 1 -30.56 -11.65 -44.16
N ALA A 2 -30.51 -11.42 -42.84
CA ALA A 2 -29.84 -12.13 -41.74
C ALA A 2 -28.32 -12.26 -41.94
N LEU A 3 -27.59 -11.14 -41.79
CA LEU A 3 -26.15 -11.14 -41.52
C LEU A 3 -25.92 -10.58 -40.12
N ASN A 4 -25.41 -11.46 -39.26
CA ASN A 4 -25.26 -11.32 -37.82
C ASN A 4 -24.33 -10.17 -37.44
N LYS A 5 -24.89 -9.15 -36.76
CA LYS A 5 -24.15 -8.34 -35.79
C LYS A 5 -23.78 -9.24 -34.62
N SER A 6 -22.55 -9.76 -34.58
CA SER A 6 -22.02 -10.35 -33.36
C SER A 6 -21.87 -9.22 -32.34
N ALA A 7 -22.84 -9.12 -31.44
CA ALA A 7 -22.68 -8.36 -30.22
C ALA A 7 -21.33 -8.73 -29.59
N LYS A 8 -20.55 -7.72 -29.18
CA LYS A 8 -19.57 -7.91 -28.12
C LYS A 8 -20.36 -8.27 -26.87
N THR A 9 -20.73 -9.54 -26.75
CA THR A 9 -20.98 -10.15 -25.47
C THR A 9 -19.66 -9.97 -24.73
N THR A 10 -19.61 -9.03 -23.81
CA THR A 10 -18.87 -9.23 -22.57
C THR A 10 -19.07 -10.70 -22.25
N CYS A 11 -17.98 -11.49 -22.24
CA CYS A 11 -18.07 -12.86 -21.77
C CYS A 11 -18.73 -12.73 -20.40
N SER A 12 -20.00 -13.12 -20.34
CA SER A 12 -20.80 -13.01 -19.15
C SER A 12 -19.99 -13.68 -18.05
N SER A 13 -20.06 -13.14 -16.84
CA SER A 13 -19.76 -13.88 -15.62
C SER A 13 -20.05 -15.37 -15.83
N THR A 14 -19.02 -16.14 -16.14
CA THR A 14 -19.21 -17.47 -16.74
C THR A 14 -20.03 -18.29 -15.76
N SER A 15 -21.19 -18.77 -16.20
CA SER A 15 -22.25 -19.45 -15.45
C SER A 15 -21.85 -20.78 -14.81
N ASN A 16 -20.56 -21.10 -14.77
CA ASN A 16 -20.05 -22.32 -14.17
C ASN A 16 -19.68 -22.07 -12.69
N VAL A 17 -20.65 -22.33 -11.81
CA VAL A 17 -20.50 -22.23 -10.35
C VAL A 17 -19.29 -23.03 -9.85
N SER A 18 -19.06 -24.22 -10.40
CA SER A 18 -17.95 -25.09 -10.01
C SER A 18 -16.58 -24.50 -10.35
N LEU A 19 -16.45 -23.85 -11.52
CA LEU A 19 -15.23 -23.16 -11.89
C LEU A 19 -14.95 -21.96 -10.98
N ASN A 20 -15.98 -21.18 -10.66
CA ASN A 20 -15.82 -20.05 -9.72
C ASN A 20 -15.40 -20.53 -8.33
N LYS A 21 -15.97 -21.65 -7.86
CA LYS A 21 -15.53 -22.31 -6.61
C LYS A 21 -14.06 -22.74 -6.69
N LEU A 22 -13.63 -23.36 -7.79
CA LEU A 22 -12.23 -23.73 -8.00
C LEU A 22 -11.29 -22.51 -7.98
N LEU A 23 -11.64 -21.44 -8.71
CA LEU A 23 -10.85 -20.20 -8.74
C LEU A 23 -10.77 -19.55 -7.35
N ASN A 24 -11.83 -19.63 -6.55
CA ASN A 24 -11.82 -19.16 -5.17
C ASN A 24 -10.87 -19.99 -4.29
N HIS A 25 -10.88 -21.32 -4.41
CA HIS A 25 -9.91 -22.18 -3.70
C HIS A 25 -8.46 -21.87 -4.09
N ILE A 26 -8.19 -21.67 -5.39
CA ILE A 26 -6.87 -21.27 -5.88
C ILE A 26 -6.44 -19.94 -5.27
N LYS A 27 -7.33 -18.93 -5.25
CA LYS A 27 -7.09 -17.63 -4.60
C LYS A 27 -6.78 -17.78 -3.11
N THR A 28 -7.55 -18.61 -2.39
CA THR A 28 -7.36 -18.84 -0.95
C THR A 28 -5.99 -19.46 -0.65
N ILE A 29 -5.57 -20.45 -1.43
CA ILE A 29 -4.24 -21.07 -1.27
C ILE A 29 -3.15 -20.08 -1.63
N GLY A 30 -3.26 -19.43 -2.79
CA GLY A 30 -2.28 -18.45 -3.23
C GLY A 30 -2.12 -17.28 -2.28
N GLY A 31 -3.20 -16.84 -1.61
CA GLY A 31 -3.16 -15.79 -0.60
C GLY A 31 -2.23 -16.10 0.59
N ARG A 32 -1.89 -17.37 0.83
CA ARG A 32 -0.94 -17.82 1.87
C ARG A 32 0.47 -18.10 1.34
N VAL A 33 0.68 -17.97 0.03
CA VAL A 33 2.00 -18.15 -0.59
C VAL A 33 2.63 -16.78 -0.78
N MET A 34 3.73 -16.54 -0.06
CA MET A 34 4.51 -15.31 -0.13
C MET A 34 4.94 -15.01 -1.57
N GLY A 35 4.81 -13.74 -1.97
CA GLY A 35 5.16 -13.26 -3.31
C GLY A 35 4.15 -13.59 -4.41
N SER A 36 3.08 -14.32 -4.12
CA SER A 36 2.03 -14.57 -5.12
C SER A 36 1.22 -13.30 -5.40
N ALA A 37 0.63 -13.22 -6.59
CA ALA A 37 -0.30 -12.13 -6.92
C ALA A 37 -1.49 -12.05 -5.92
N TYR A 38 -1.89 -13.19 -5.36
CA TYR A 38 -2.99 -13.26 -4.40
C TYR A 38 -2.57 -12.76 -3.01
N SER A 39 -1.36 -13.06 -2.53
CA SER A 39 -0.87 -12.55 -1.25
C SER A 39 -0.69 -11.04 -1.31
N ARG A 40 -0.16 -10.52 -2.41
CA ARG A 40 -0.03 -9.07 -2.64
C ARG A 40 -1.38 -8.36 -2.65
N THR A 41 -2.43 -9.00 -3.15
CA THR A 41 -3.80 -8.44 -3.12
C THR A 41 -4.26 -8.14 -1.68
N ALA A 42 -3.78 -8.87 -0.67
CA ALA A 42 -4.12 -8.58 0.72
C ALA A 42 -3.52 -7.25 1.22
N LEU A 43 -2.37 -6.81 0.69
CA LEU A 43 -1.77 -5.51 1.00
C LEU A 43 -2.70 -4.37 0.61
N ARG A 44 -3.43 -4.52 -0.50
CA ARG A 44 -4.43 -3.53 -0.95
C ARG A 44 -5.50 -3.36 0.14
N THR A 45 -6.01 -4.46 0.67
CA THR A 45 -7.05 -4.42 1.72
C THR A 45 -6.51 -3.77 3.00
N ARG A 46 -5.23 -3.99 3.35
CA ARG A 46 -4.56 -3.30 4.46
C ARG A 46 -4.43 -1.80 4.24
N ILE A 47 -4.06 -1.37 3.04
CA ILE A 47 -4.01 0.05 2.67
C ILE A 47 -5.40 0.69 2.84
N HIS A 48 -6.47 0.03 2.35
CA HIS A 48 -7.85 0.51 2.56
C HIS A 48 -8.20 0.59 4.04
N ALA A 49 -7.88 -0.43 4.83
CA ALA A 49 -8.12 -0.43 6.27
C ALA A 49 -7.40 0.74 6.96
N LEU A 50 -6.17 1.02 6.55
CA LEU A 50 -5.42 2.16 7.06
C LEU A 50 -6.05 3.50 6.64
N ILE A 51 -6.58 3.61 5.42
CA ILE A 51 -7.31 4.80 4.97
C ILE A 51 -8.58 5.03 5.80
N TYR A 52 -9.33 3.97 6.09
CA TYR A 52 -10.51 4.06 6.96
C TYR A 52 -10.15 4.49 8.38
N ASN A 53 -8.99 4.05 8.87
CA ASN A 53 -8.54 4.31 10.24
C ASN A 53 -7.83 5.66 10.42
N GLN A 54 -7.05 6.08 9.43
CA GLN A 54 -6.15 7.24 9.51
C GLN A 54 -6.58 8.41 8.61
N GLY A 55 -7.61 8.24 7.79
CA GLY A 55 -8.01 9.22 6.77
C GLY A 55 -7.24 9.04 5.46
N LEU A 56 -7.24 10.05 4.61
CA LEU A 56 -6.52 10.00 3.33
C LEU A 56 -5.02 10.21 3.55
N PRO A 57 -4.14 9.52 2.80
CA PRO A 57 -2.71 9.79 2.85
C PRO A 57 -2.42 11.21 2.35
N SER A 58 -1.39 11.85 2.90
CA SER A 58 -0.98 13.21 2.58
C SER A 58 0.15 13.25 1.54
N ILE A 59 1.02 12.24 1.48
CA ILE A 59 2.16 12.20 0.55
C ILE A 59 2.26 10.83 -0.13
N PHE A 60 2.52 10.87 -1.43
CA PHE A 60 3.01 9.74 -2.21
C PHE A 60 4.50 9.91 -2.46
N LEU A 61 5.27 8.85 -2.28
CA LEU A 61 6.70 8.84 -2.48
C LEU A 61 7.14 7.55 -3.18
N THR A 62 8.02 7.65 -4.18
CA THR A 62 8.71 6.51 -4.76
C THR A 62 10.21 6.60 -4.46
N LEU A 63 10.73 5.63 -3.71
CA LEU A 63 12.15 5.50 -3.42
C LEU A 63 12.76 4.41 -4.31
N ASN A 64 13.75 4.78 -5.12
CA ASN A 64 14.39 3.88 -6.07
C ASN A 64 15.91 3.86 -5.90
N PRO A 65 16.48 3.10 -4.96
CA PRO A 65 17.92 3.02 -4.78
C PRO A 65 18.71 2.73 -6.07
N ALA A 66 19.81 3.44 -6.30
CA ALA A 66 20.70 3.23 -7.44
C ALA A 66 21.60 1.99 -7.26
N ASP A 67 21.03 0.79 -7.22
CA ASP A 67 21.75 -0.48 -7.01
C ASP A 67 23.00 -0.66 -7.89
N ILE A 68 22.89 -0.54 -9.21
CA ILE A 68 24.00 -0.72 -10.17
C ILE A 68 25.15 0.29 -9.95
N HIS A 69 24.82 1.46 -9.45
CA HIS A 69 25.78 2.55 -9.30
C HIS A 69 26.19 2.78 -7.85
N SER A 70 25.60 2.10 -6.88
CA SER A 70 25.86 2.30 -5.47
C SER A 70 27.16 1.61 -5.06
N PRO A 71 28.15 2.34 -4.53
CA PRO A 71 29.36 1.75 -3.94
C PRO A 71 29.02 0.83 -2.76
N VAL A 72 27.99 1.17 -1.98
CA VAL A 72 27.49 0.35 -0.89
C VAL A 72 26.96 -0.98 -1.43
N ALA A 73 26.14 -0.97 -2.48
CA ALA A 73 25.65 -2.21 -3.09
C ALA A 73 26.79 -3.10 -3.62
N LEU A 74 27.82 -2.51 -4.24
CA LEU A 74 29.01 -3.22 -4.68
C LEU A 74 29.81 -3.83 -3.51
N TYR A 75 29.96 -3.07 -2.42
CA TYR A 75 30.59 -3.56 -1.19
C TYR A 75 29.85 -4.78 -0.62
N PHE A 76 28.51 -4.71 -0.55
CA PHE A 76 27.67 -5.85 -0.16
C PHE A 76 27.89 -7.06 -1.10
N ALA A 77 28.10 -6.82 -2.39
CA ALA A 77 28.40 -7.85 -3.39
C ALA A 77 29.87 -8.34 -3.37
N GLY A 78 30.67 -7.92 -2.38
CA GLY A 78 32.05 -8.37 -2.19
C GLY A 78 33.11 -7.61 -2.99
N ALA A 79 32.76 -6.48 -3.60
CA ALA A 79 33.76 -5.60 -4.21
C ALA A 79 34.68 -5.02 -3.12
N LYS A 80 36.00 -5.09 -3.35
CA LYS A 80 37.00 -4.50 -2.45
C LYS A 80 37.02 -2.98 -2.64
N LEU A 81 36.11 -2.30 -1.95
CA LEU A 81 35.97 -0.85 -1.97
C LEU A 81 36.20 -0.31 -0.55
N ASP A 82 37.00 0.74 -0.45
CA ASP A 82 37.03 1.59 0.74
C ASP A 82 35.87 2.59 0.62
N LEU A 83 34.84 2.42 1.45
CA LEU A 83 33.64 3.25 1.41
C LEU A 83 33.90 4.69 1.92
N ASP A 84 34.92 4.89 2.74
CA ASP A 84 35.29 6.20 3.28
C ASP A 84 36.14 6.99 2.28
N ASN A 85 36.85 6.29 1.39
CA ASN A 85 37.75 6.90 0.41
C ASN A 85 37.67 6.25 -0.98
N ILE A 86 36.49 6.34 -1.60
CA ILE A 86 36.23 5.76 -2.93
C ILE A 86 37.07 6.47 -4.00
N GLN A 87 37.99 5.73 -4.61
CA GLN A 87 38.76 6.19 -5.78
C GLN A 87 37.99 5.90 -7.07
N ILE A 88 37.95 6.87 -7.99
CA ILE A 88 37.18 6.75 -9.24
C ILE A 88 37.72 5.61 -10.12
N GLU A 89 39.03 5.36 -10.06
CA GLU A 89 39.72 4.30 -10.79
C GLU A 89 39.32 2.90 -10.30
N GLN A 90 38.86 2.78 -9.05
CA GLN A 90 38.31 1.53 -8.50
C GLN A 90 36.88 1.28 -8.99
N LEU A 91 36.19 2.31 -9.48
CA LEU A 91 34.83 2.18 -10.00
C LEU A 91 34.87 1.55 -11.39
N MET A 92 34.62 0.24 -11.42
CA MET A 92 34.47 -0.57 -12.65
C MET A 92 33.44 0.03 -13.61
N THR A 93 33.44 -0.38 -14.88
CA THR A 93 32.47 0.07 -15.88
C THR A 93 31.02 -0.24 -15.47
N THR A 94 30.03 0.51 -16.02
CA THR A 94 28.60 0.27 -15.74
C THR A 94 28.19 -1.17 -16.01
N TYR A 95 28.65 -1.76 -17.11
CA TYR A 95 28.37 -3.15 -17.44
C TYR A 95 28.92 -4.11 -16.38
N LYS A 96 30.19 -3.93 -15.97
CA LYS A 96 30.81 -4.80 -14.97
C LYS A 96 30.13 -4.70 -13.62
N ARG A 97 29.72 -3.50 -13.21
CA ARG A 97 28.91 -3.32 -11.99
C ARG A 97 27.57 -4.06 -12.11
N ALA A 98 26.84 -3.89 -13.22
CA ALA A 98 25.57 -4.57 -13.43
C ALA A 98 25.72 -6.10 -13.39
N GLU A 99 26.78 -6.66 -13.98
CA GLU A 99 27.11 -8.09 -13.93
C GLU A 99 27.33 -8.57 -12.48
N ILE A 100 28.10 -7.82 -11.68
CA ILE A 100 28.34 -8.14 -10.26
C ILE A 100 27.04 -8.12 -9.47
N ILE A 101 26.24 -7.05 -9.60
CA ILE A 101 24.97 -6.88 -8.89
C ILE A 101 24.00 -8.03 -9.26
N ALA A 102 23.89 -8.36 -10.54
CA ALA A 102 23.04 -9.46 -11.01
C ALA A 102 23.48 -10.83 -10.47
N SER A 103 24.78 -11.03 -10.26
CA SER A 103 25.35 -12.28 -9.75
C SER A 103 25.21 -12.45 -8.22
N HIS A 104 24.82 -11.40 -7.49
CA HIS A 104 24.78 -11.42 -6.01
C HIS A 104 23.41 -11.00 -5.43
N PRO A 105 22.30 -11.67 -5.77
CA PRO A 105 20.94 -11.23 -5.40
C PRO A 105 20.72 -11.09 -3.89
N VAL A 106 21.33 -11.93 -3.06
CA VAL A 106 21.24 -11.85 -1.59
C VAL A 106 21.89 -10.59 -1.04
N ALA A 107 23.04 -10.19 -1.60
CA ALA A 107 23.72 -8.96 -1.23
C ALA A 107 22.87 -7.73 -1.56
N ILE A 108 22.21 -7.74 -2.72
CA ILE A 108 21.38 -6.63 -3.17
C ILE A 108 20.10 -6.52 -2.35
N ALA A 109 19.51 -7.66 -1.95
CA ALA A 109 18.37 -7.65 -1.06
C ALA A 109 18.75 -7.04 0.31
N LYS A 110 19.91 -7.42 0.86
CA LYS A 110 20.46 -6.84 2.11
C LYS A 110 20.68 -5.33 1.99
N PHE A 111 21.32 -4.89 0.91
CA PHE A 111 21.52 -3.46 0.63
C PHE A 111 20.20 -2.70 0.57
N PHE A 112 19.23 -3.20 -0.21
CA PHE A 112 17.93 -2.56 -0.37
C PHE A 112 17.20 -2.46 0.97
N HIS A 113 17.11 -3.56 1.71
CA HIS A 113 16.43 -3.58 3.01
C HIS A 113 17.09 -2.62 4.00
N LEU A 114 18.42 -2.67 4.13
CA LEU A 114 19.15 -1.79 5.05
C LEU A 114 18.96 -0.30 4.69
N LEU A 115 19.08 0.05 3.41
CA LEU A 115 18.93 1.44 2.98
C LEU A 115 17.50 1.94 3.21
N ILE A 116 16.50 1.16 2.84
CA ILE A 116 15.09 1.54 3.00
C ILE A 116 14.71 1.68 4.47
N THR A 117 15.09 0.72 5.33
CA THR A 117 14.82 0.79 6.76
C THR A 117 15.47 2.03 7.38
N ASN A 118 16.72 2.34 7.03
CA ASN A 118 17.38 3.57 7.50
C ASN A 118 16.65 4.83 7.02
N ILE A 119 16.26 4.91 5.74
CA ILE A 119 15.49 6.05 5.23
C ILE A 119 14.17 6.19 6.00
N LEU A 120 13.45 5.10 6.26
CA LEU A 120 12.19 5.14 6.99
C LEU A 120 12.40 5.61 8.44
N ASP A 121 13.36 5.03 9.16
CA ASP A 121 13.55 5.28 10.59
C ASP A 121 14.22 6.62 10.88
N THR A 122 15.22 7.01 10.10
CA THR A 122 16.01 8.23 10.38
C THR A 122 15.51 9.45 9.63
N MET A 123 14.97 9.28 8.42
CA MET A 123 14.57 10.41 7.58
C MET A 123 13.06 10.63 7.63
N ILE A 124 12.26 9.60 7.35
CA ILE A 124 10.80 9.73 7.33
C ILE A 124 10.28 9.94 8.75
N VAL A 125 10.56 9.03 9.68
CA VAL A 125 10.18 9.17 11.10
C VAL A 125 10.95 10.32 11.76
N GLY A 126 12.18 10.58 11.33
CA GLY A 126 12.97 11.74 11.79
C GLY A 126 12.47 13.11 11.29
N GLY A 127 11.41 13.16 10.46
CA GLY A 127 10.70 14.40 10.14
C GLY A 127 11.21 15.15 8.92
N VAL A 128 11.92 14.51 7.99
CA VAL A 128 12.33 15.13 6.71
C VAL A 128 11.14 15.65 5.90
N LEU A 129 9.97 15.02 6.06
CA LEU A 129 8.71 15.43 5.43
C LEU A 129 7.73 16.02 6.44
N GLY A 130 8.18 16.39 7.64
CA GLY A 130 7.33 16.76 8.77
C GLY A 130 6.87 15.57 9.63
N PRO A 131 6.03 15.83 10.64
CA PRO A 131 5.57 14.83 11.61
C PRO A 131 4.71 13.75 10.95
N ILE A 132 5.07 12.48 11.16
CA ILE A 132 4.41 11.34 10.54
C ILE A 132 3.49 10.63 11.54
N LYS A 133 2.24 10.42 11.13
CA LYS A 133 1.25 9.62 11.86
C LYS A 133 1.28 8.15 11.43
N ALA A 134 1.39 7.91 10.13
CA ALA A 134 1.45 6.55 9.57
C ALA A 134 2.19 6.50 8.24
N TYR A 135 2.69 5.32 7.87
CA TYR A 135 3.07 5.04 6.49
C TYR A 135 2.76 3.60 6.09
N PHE A 136 2.60 3.39 4.78
CA PHE A 136 2.48 2.07 4.17
C PHE A 136 3.23 2.05 2.83
N GLY A 137 4.28 1.26 2.77
CA GLY A 137 5.16 1.12 1.62
C GLY A 137 5.05 -0.26 1.00
N THR A 138 5.03 -0.34 -0.34
CA THR A 138 4.93 -1.60 -1.09
C THR A 138 6.14 -1.76 -1.98
N VAL A 139 6.79 -2.92 -1.92
CA VAL A 139 7.99 -3.24 -2.67
C VAL A 139 7.62 -3.81 -4.02
N GLU A 140 8.22 -3.27 -5.08
CA GLU A 140 8.05 -3.77 -6.44
C GLU A 140 9.40 -3.92 -7.14
N ASN A 141 9.50 -4.88 -8.07
CA ASN A 141 10.60 -5.00 -9.00
C ASN A 141 10.39 -4.10 -10.23
N GLN A 142 11.47 -3.48 -10.69
CA GLN A 142 11.50 -2.75 -11.95
C GLN A 142 11.76 -3.70 -13.12
N GLY A 143 11.61 -3.20 -14.36
CA GLY A 143 11.87 -4.00 -15.57
C GLY A 143 13.29 -4.58 -15.67
N ARG A 144 14.25 -4.06 -14.90
CA ARG A 144 15.63 -4.57 -14.77
C ARG A 144 15.84 -5.49 -13.55
N GLY A 145 14.79 -5.85 -12.82
CA GLY A 145 14.82 -6.73 -11.65
C GLY A 145 15.15 -6.07 -10.30
N SER A 146 15.56 -4.79 -10.30
CA SER A 146 15.89 -4.01 -9.10
C SER A 146 14.64 -3.70 -8.27
N LEU A 147 14.76 -3.69 -6.94
CA LEU A 147 13.66 -3.36 -6.04
C LEU A 147 13.50 -1.84 -5.88
N HIS A 148 12.26 -1.38 -5.72
CA HIS A 148 11.90 -0.01 -5.36
C HIS A 148 10.67 0.00 -4.46
N LEU A 149 10.48 1.09 -3.73
CA LEU A 149 9.41 1.25 -2.74
C LEU A 149 8.43 2.33 -3.17
N HIS A 150 7.15 2.00 -3.27
CA HIS A 150 6.05 2.95 -3.35
C HIS A 150 5.45 3.16 -1.97
N LEU A 151 5.56 4.37 -1.43
CA LEU A 151 5.21 4.74 -0.06
C LEU A 151 4.04 5.72 -0.03
N LEU A 152 3.04 5.38 0.79
CA LEU A 152 2.00 6.29 1.26
C LEU A 152 2.35 6.77 2.65
N ILE A 153 2.18 8.07 2.89
CA ILE A 153 2.49 8.71 4.17
C ILE A 153 1.30 9.54 4.63
N TRP A 154 0.94 9.40 5.90
CA TRP A 154 -0.02 10.23 6.61
C TRP A 154 0.74 11.17 7.53
N LEU A 155 0.59 12.47 7.28
CA LEU A 155 1.13 13.50 8.16
C LEU A 155 0.23 13.67 9.39
N ASP A 156 0.81 14.10 10.50
CA ASP A 156 0.09 14.27 11.76
C ASP A 156 -0.65 15.62 11.86
N HIS A 157 -1.66 15.82 11.00
CA HIS A 157 -2.48 17.05 10.95
C HIS A 157 -3.98 16.83 11.20
N ASP A 158 -4.46 15.59 11.21
CA ASP A 158 -5.87 15.17 11.41
C ASP A 158 -6.96 15.80 10.52
N PHE A 159 -6.60 16.70 9.61
CA PHE A 159 -7.56 17.31 8.69
C PHE A 159 -8.26 16.34 7.75
N LYS A 160 -9.57 16.52 7.64
CA LYS A 160 -10.41 15.95 6.59
C LYS A 160 -10.38 16.85 5.35
N PRO A 161 -10.74 16.34 4.16
CA PRO A 161 -10.83 17.15 2.95
C PRO A 161 -11.74 18.39 3.07
N SER A 162 -12.78 18.33 3.92
CA SER A 162 -13.63 19.48 4.25
C SER A 162 -12.87 20.57 4.97
N ASP A 163 -12.12 20.21 6.01
CA ASP A 163 -11.41 21.12 6.90
C ASP A 163 -10.31 21.85 6.13
N LEU A 164 -9.65 21.14 5.22
CA LEU A 164 -8.65 21.69 4.30
C LEU A 164 -9.24 22.73 3.34
N LYS A 165 -10.43 22.46 2.79
CA LYS A 165 -11.12 23.38 1.87
C LYS A 165 -11.51 24.68 2.56
N GLU A 166 -11.91 24.60 3.82
CA GLU A 166 -12.21 25.76 4.66
C GLU A 166 -10.94 26.53 5.01
N LYS A 167 -9.89 25.85 5.48
CA LYS A 167 -8.62 26.49 5.88
C LYS A 167 -7.91 27.20 4.74
N ILE A 168 -8.00 26.70 3.51
CA ILE A 168 -7.46 27.38 2.33
C ILE A 168 -8.10 28.77 2.10
N GLN A 169 -9.29 29.06 2.63
CA GLN A 169 -9.87 30.40 2.51
C GLN A 169 -9.02 31.45 3.25
N ASN A 170 -8.33 31.04 4.32
CA ASN A 170 -7.40 31.88 5.07
C ASN A 170 -6.09 32.08 4.28
N GLY A 171 -5.74 33.34 4.00
CA GLY A 171 -4.53 33.71 3.27
C GLY A 171 -3.23 33.28 3.97
N ASP A 172 -3.14 33.44 5.29
CA ASP A 172 -1.95 33.10 6.07
C ASP A 172 -1.70 31.59 6.06
N PHE A 173 -2.78 30.80 6.16
CA PHE A 173 -2.68 29.35 6.04
C PHE A 173 -2.15 28.93 4.66
N ARG A 174 -2.65 29.55 3.57
CA ARG A 174 -2.15 29.27 2.21
C ARG A 174 -0.66 29.56 2.08
N GLU A 175 -0.19 30.68 2.61
CA GLU A 175 1.22 31.05 2.56
C GLU A 175 2.10 30.08 3.34
N LYS A 176 1.67 29.67 4.54
CA LYS A 176 2.39 28.66 5.34
C LYS A 176 2.41 27.29 4.67
N LEU A 177 1.28 26.84 4.11
CA LEU A 177 1.20 25.57 3.39
C LEU A 177 2.07 25.59 2.13
N LYS A 178 2.08 26.70 1.39
CA LYS A 178 2.96 26.88 0.23
C LYS A 178 4.43 26.78 0.63
N ALA A 179 4.86 27.49 1.67
CA ALA A 179 6.23 27.44 2.16
C ALA A 179 6.63 26.00 2.59
N TYR A 180 5.72 25.29 3.26
CA TYR A 180 5.92 23.88 3.60
C TYR A 180 6.12 23.01 2.37
N LEU A 181 5.26 23.13 1.36
CA LEU A 181 5.35 22.31 0.15
C LEU A 181 6.61 22.62 -0.66
N GLU A 182 7.03 23.89 -0.72
CA GLU A 182 8.28 24.29 -1.37
C GLU A 182 9.51 23.74 -0.64
N ASP A 183 9.44 23.53 0.68
CA ASP A 183 10.52 22.89 1.44
C ASP A 183 10.65 21.41 1.11
N ILE A 184 9.53 20.67 1.12
CA ILE A 184 9.56 19.21 0.98
C ILE A 184 9.53 18.70 -0.47
N ILE A 185 9.03 19.48 -1.42
CA ILE A 185 8.85 19.12 -2.84
C ILE A 185 9.49 20.17 -3.74
N LYS A 186 10.52 19.75 -4.46
CA LYS A 186 11.21 20.55 -5.48
C LYS A 186 10.83 20.07 -6.87
N GLU A 187 10.59 21.01 -7.77
CA GLU A 187 10.29 20.73 -9.19
C GLU A 187 11.24 21.46 -10.16
N ASP A 188 12.24 22.16 -9.63
CA ASP A 188 13.30 22.81 -10.38
C ASP A 188 14.61 22.90 -9.59
N LEU A 189 15.63 23.50 -10.21
CA LEU A 189 16.99 23.64 -9.65
C LEU A 189 17.40 25.09 -9.41
N ASP A 190 16.48 26.06 -9.51
CA ASP A 190 16.85 27.49 -9.49
C ASP A 190 17.48 27.90 -8.15
N GLU A 191 16.98 27.34 -7.04
CA GLU A 191 17.51 27.54 -5.68
C GLU A 191 18.87 26.86 -5.44
N PHE A 192 19.29 25.96 -6.34
CA PHE A 192 20.51 25.17 -6.20
C PHE A 192 21.66 25.68 -7.05
N LYS A 193 21.37 26.31 -8.20
CA LYS A 193 22.38 26.76 -9.18
C LYS A 193 23.07 28.08 -8.81
N GLY A 194 22.61 28.75 -7.75
CA GLY A 194 23.11 30.05 -7.29
C GLY A 194 22.75 31.17 -8.26
N LYS A 195 22.28 32.32 -7.75
CA LYS A 195 22.31 33.55 -8.56
C LYS A 195 23.78 33.93 -8.74
N ARG A 196 24.27 34.05 -9.98
CA ARG A 196 25.51 34.78 -10.23
C ARG A 196 25.25 36.26 -9.91
N THR A 197 25.50 36.67 -8.68
CA THR A 197 25.65 38.09 -8.33
C THR A 197 27.13 38.43 -8.42
N PHE A 198 27.52 39.12 -9.49
CA PHE A 198 28.77 39.87 -9.48
C PHE A 198 28.51 41.13 -8.69
N GLU A 199 28.95 41.18 -7.44
CA GLU A 199 29.15 42.43 -6.73
C GLU A 199 30.22 42.20 -5.64
N ASN A 200 31.35 42.86 -5.87
CA ASN A 200 32.45 43.22 -4.98
C ASN A 200 32.78 42.34 -3.76
N SER A 201 33.99 41.77 -3.83
CA SER A 201 34.98 41.52 -2.75
C SER A 201 34.46 41.28 -1.33
N ASP A 202 34.79 40.08 -0.85
CA ASP A 202 34.78 39.63 0.55
C ASP A 202 33.40 39.49 1.22
N ILE A 203 32.86 38.27 1.10
CA ILE A 203 32.42 37.39 2.19
C ILE A 203 32.03 36.06 1.54
N LEU A 204 32.56 34.94 2.06
CA LEU A 204 32.09 33.58 1.73
C LEU A 204 30.56 33.56 1.79
N GLY A 205 29.92 33.40 0.63
CA GLY A 205 28.47 33.24 0.55
C GLY A 205 28.04 32.01 1.34
N VAL A 206 27.60 32.22 2.57
CA VAL A 206 26.95 31.21 3.39
C VAL A 206 25.60 30.93 2.75
N TYR A 207 25.53 29.86 1.97
CA TYR A 207 24.27 29.38 1.44
C TYR A 207 23.47 28.74 2.59
N VAL A 208 22.57 29.52 3.17
CA VAL A 208 21.60 29.03 4.15
C VAL A 208 20.72 27.97 3.45
N THR A 209 20.78 26.71 3.91
CA THR A 209 19.69 25.75 3.67
C THR A 209 18.42 26.40 4.21
N PRO A 210 17.30 26.45 3.46
CA PRO A 210 16.04 26.95 3.99
C PRO A 210 15.83 26.32 5.38
N SER A 211 15.57 27.16 6.39
CA SER A 211 15.19 26.66 7.69
C SER A 211 13.94 25.82 7.48
N ARG A 212 14.05 24.50 7.66
CA ARG A 212 12.88 23.64 7.68
C ARG A 212 11.89 24.26 8.64
N LEU A 213 10.63 24.31 8.24
CA LEU A 213 9.57 24.68 9.17
C LEU A 213 9.74 23.78 10.39
N SER A 214 9.88 24.39 11.56
CA SER A 214 9.99 23.63 12.80
C SER A 214 8.75 22.74 12.94
N ARG A 215 8.81 21.73 13.83
CA ARG A 215 7.61 20.96 14.16
C ARG A 215 6.44 21.90 14.45
N ASP A 216 6.68 22.94 15.24
CA ASP A 216 5.66 23.92 15.60
C ASP A 216 5.21 24.79 14.43
N ASP A 217 6.07 25.08 13.44
CA ASP A 217 5.67 25.80 12.22
C ASP A 217 4.87 24.92 11.27
N ILE A 218 5.20 23.61 11.18
CA ILE A 218 4.44 22.62 10.41
C ILE A 218 3.09 22.38 11.10
N TYR A 219 3.05 22.17 12.41
CA TYR A 219 1.80 22.09 13.16
C TYR A 219 1.05 23.42 13.13
N SER A 220 1.70 24.58 13.11
CA SER A 220 1.01 25.86 12.97
C SER A 220 0.40 26.00 11.59
N ALA A 221 1.16 25.70 10.54
CA ALA A 221 0.69 25.60 9.16
C ALA A 221 -0.42 24.57 9.01
N LEU A 222 -0.43 23.52 9.84
CA LEU A 222 -1.36 22.39 9.78
C LEU A 222 -2.34 22.31 10.98
N LYS A 223 -2.49 23.32 11.83
CA LYS A 223 -3.45 23.32 12.95
C LYS A 223 -4.03 24.68 13.32
N THR A 224 -3.53 25.83 12.86
CA THR A 224 -4.05 27.11 13.38
C THR A 224 -5.48 27.41 12.90
N ILE A 225 -6.47 27.03 13.72
CA ILE A 225 -7.45 27.94 14.34
C ILE A 225 -7.61 27.47 15.79
N ASP A 226 -7.46 28.41 16.72
CA ASP A 226 -7.77 28.26 18.15
C ASP A 226 -9.27 27.97 18.32
N LEU A 227 -9.61 26.83 18.94
CA LEU A 227 -10.99 26.38 19.16
C LEU A 227 -11.52 26.75 20.55
N SER A 228 -10.87 27.66 21.28
CA SER A 228 -11.33 28.10 22.62
C SER A 228 -12.63 28.92 22.62
N GLY A 229 -13.40 28.96 21.52
CA GLY A 229 -14.56 29.83 21.33
C GLY A 229 -15.91 29.17 21.06
N LEU A 230 -16.01 27.83 21.10
CA LEU A 230 -17.30 27.13 20.91
C LEU A 230 -17.50 26.02 21.96
N GLU A 231 -17.41 26.40 23.23
CA GLU A 231 -18.24 25.75 24.25
C GLU A 231 -19.58 26.49 24.30
N GLN A 232 -20.66 25.72 24.35
CA GLN A 232 -22.07 26.11 24.29
C GLN A 232 -22.64 26.26 22.88
N ASP A 233 -23.07 25.12 22.30
CA ASP A 233 -24.50 24.96 22.13
C ASP A 233 -24.91 23.48 22.16
N THR A 234 -25.87 23.23 23.03
CA THR A 234 -26.48 21.95 23.35
C THR A 234 -27.21 21.34 22.15
N CYS A 235 -27.18 20.00 22.10
CA CYS A 235 -28.11 19.09 21.44
C CYS A 235 -29.37 19.72 20.83
N ASN A 236 -29.55 19.56 19.53
CA ASN A 236 -30.88 19.35 18.95
C ASN A 236 -30.79 18.48 17.68
N PHE A 237 -31.13 17.20 17.85
CA PHE A 237 -31.42 16.29 16.76
C PHE A 237 -32.76 16.70 16.13
N GLY A 238 -32.70 17.31 14.94
CA GLY A 238 -33.88 17.68 14.15
C GLY A 238 -33.73 17.22 12.70
N ASN A 239 -34.46 16.17 12.36
CA ASN A 239 -34.86 15.70 11.03
C ASN A 239 -34.29 16.43 9.79
N ILE A 240 -33.37 15.78 9.07
CA ILE A 240 -33.14 16.06 7.65
C ILE A 240 -33.35 14.77 6.87
N ARG A 241 -34.46 14.73 6.13
CA ARG A 241 -34.82 13.68 5.17
C ARG A 241 -33.77 13.64 4.06
N SER A 242 -33.25 12.44 3.80
CA SER A 242 -32.41 12.13 2.65
C SER A 242 -33.22 12.20 1.35
N THR A 243 -32.90 13.17 0.49
CA THR A 243 -33.28 13.16 -0.94
C THR A 243 -32.12 12.59 -1.77
N PRO A 244 -32.38 11.63 -2.68
CA PRO A 244 -31.34 11.05 -3.52
C PRO A 244 -30.93 12.06 -4.62
N MET A 245 -29.62 12.35 -4.71
CA MET A 245 -29.09 13.14 -5.82
C MET A 245 -29.04 12.30 -7.10
N LYS A 246 -29.78 12.79 -8.11
CA LYS A 246 -29.77 12.32 -9.50
C LYS A 246 -28.34 12.28 -10.05
N GLN A 247 -28.02 11.15 -10.67
CA GLN A 247 -26.89 11.01 -11.58
C GLN A 247 -26.97 12.08 -12.68
N GLN A 248 -26.04 13.02 -12.67
CA GLN A 248 -25.74 13.79 -13.86
C GLN A 248 -24.71 13.02 -14.69
N SER A 249 -25.14 12.72 -15.91
CA SER A 249 -24.36 12.18 -17.01
C SER A 249 -23.03 12.92 -17.18
N SER A 250 -21.93 12.23 -16.92
CA SER A 250 -20.64 12.54 -17.52
C SER A 250 -20.33 11.50 -18.58
N SER A 251 -19.86 11.99 -19.71
CA SER A 251 -19.67 11.31 -20.98
C SER A 251 -18.93 9.97 -20.87
N SER A 252 -19.50 8.99 -21.55
CA SER A 252 -19.02 7.63 -21.73
C SER A 252 -17.61 7.57 -22.33
N ILE A 253 -16.63 7.13 -21.55
CA ILE A 253 -15.33 6.67 -22.05
C ILE A 253 -15.40 5.14 -22.17
N SER A 254 -15.40 4.66 -23.41
CA SER A 254 -15.44 3.24 -23.74
C SER A 254 -14.07 2.59 -23.53
N PHE A 255 -14.00 1.61 -22.63
CA PHE A 255 -12.81 0.76 -22.47
C PHE A 255 -12.83 -0.36 -23.51
N ALA A 256 -11.95 -0.28 -24.50
CA ALA A 256 -11.71 -1.37 -25.45
C ALA A 256 -10.53 -2.23 -25.01
N THR A 257 -10.82 -3.50 -24.70
CA THR A 257 -9.91 -4.62 -24.41
C THR A 257 -8.93 -4.88 -25.57
N PRO A 258 -7.65 -5.17 -25.31
CA PRO A 258 -6.70 -5.61 -26.34
C PRO A 258 -6.78 -7.12 -26.57
N SER A 259 -6.76 -7.53 -27.84
CA SER A 259 -6.64 -8.92 -28.28
C SER A 259 -5.20 -9.44 -28.09
N PRO A 260 -5.00 -10.73 -27.77
CA PRO A 260 -3.65 -11.29 -27.58
C PRO A 260 -2.97 -11.47 -28.94
N LYS A 261 -1.82 -10.80 -29.16
CA LYS A 261 -0.90 -11.15 -30.25
C LYS A 261 -0.05 -12.33 -29.79
N ARG A 262 -0.17 -13.45 -30.50
CA ARG A 262 0.75 -14.60 -30.41
C ARG A 262 2.19 -14.11 -30.61
N TYR A 263 3.07 -14.38 -29.65
CA TYR A 263 4.49 -14.33 -29.90
C TYR A 263 4.85 -15.54 -30.77
N SER A 264 5.22 -15.30 -32.02
CA SER A 264 5.92 -16.28 -32.82
C SER A 264 7.33 -16.44 -32.25
N GLU A 265 7.70 -17.67 -31.95
CA GLU A 265 9.08 -18.07 -31.66
C GLU A 265 10.01 -17.64 -32.80
N THR A 266 11.29 -17.42 -32.44
CA THR A 266 12.43 -17.16 -33.32
C THR A 266 12.66 -15.70 -33.74
N THR A 267 13.24 -14.91 -32.84
CA THR A 267 14.16 -13.83 -33.25
C THR A 267 15.44 -13.95 -32.44
N LEU A 268 16.47 -14.53 -33.06
CA LEU A 268 17.85 -14.49 -32.57
C LEU A 268 18.21 -13.02 -32.28
N TYR A 269 18.74 -12.79 -31.07
CA TYR A 269 19.27 -11.49 -30.65
C TYR A 269 20.36 -11.03 -31.63
N ALA A 270 20.04 -10.05 -32.47
CA ALA A 270 21.04 -9.32 -33.22
C ALA A 270 21.84 -8.46 -32.23
N GLN A 271 23.12 -8.78 -32.08
CA GLN A 271 24.11 -7.96 -31.37
C GLN A 271 24.14 -6.55 -31.98
N PRO A 272 24.03 -5.47 -31.20
CA PRO A 272 24.18 -4.12 -31.73
C PRO A 272 25.66 -3.88 -32.11
N ASN A 273 25.89 -3.49 -33.36
CA ASN A 273 27.18 -3.10 -33.89
C ASN A 273 27.74 -1.90 -33.11
N TYR A 274 28.74 -2.12 -32.27
CA TYR A 274 29.58 -1.06 -31.71
C TYR A 274 30.60 -0.62 -32.75
N ALA A 275 30.23 0.39 -33.54
CA ALA A 275 31.19 1.11 -34.37
C ALA A 275 32.11 1.95 -33.48
N THR A 276 33.41 1.68 -33.59
CA THR A 276 34.53 2.32 -32.93
C THR A 276 34.62 3.81 -33.27
N ASN A 277 34.31 4.68 -32.30
CA ASN A 277 34.81 6.04 -32.27
C ASN A 277 35.48 6.28 -30.92
N ALA A 278 36.66 5.71 -30.78
CA ALA A 278 37.59 6.00 -29.70
C ALA A 278 38.38 7.27 -30.04
N SER A 279 37.83 8.45 -29.76
CA SER A 279 38.67 9.60 -29.41
C SER A 279 37.88 10.62 -28.58
N ARG A 280 38.45 10.97 -27.42
CA ARG A 280 38.02 12.00 -26.45
C ARG A 280 36.70 11.75 -25.72
N ASN A 281 36.75 10.96 -24.65
CA ASN A 281 35.82 11.13 -23.52
C ASN A 281 36.65 11.08 -22.25
N GLU A 282 36.88 12.24 -21.62
CA GLU A 282 37.09 12.27 -20.18
C GLU A 282 35.92 11.50 -19.56
N SER A 283 36.22 10.48 -18.76
CA SER A 283 35.25 9.57 -18.17
C SER A 283 34.27 10.35 -17.29
N LYS A 284 33.12 10.73 -17.86
CA LYS A 284 32.08 11.47 -17.16
C LYS A 284 31.61 10.65 -15.96
N ILE A 285 32.02 11.04 -14.77
CA ILE A 285 31.71 10.35 -13.51
C ILE A 285 30.19 10.31 -13.35
N ILE A 286 29.65 9.13 -13.03
CA ILE A 286 28.21 8.97 -12.78
C ILE A 286 27.95 9.43 -11.34
N PRO A 287 27.15 10.48 -11.10
CA PRO A 287 26.96 11.04 -9.76
C PRO A 287 26.50 9.99 -8.74
N ALA A 288 25.68 9.03 -9.17
CA ALA A 288 25.20 7.95 -8.30
C ALA A 288 26.31 7.06 -7.70
N CYS A 289 27.51 7.05 -8.30
CA CYS A 289 28.68 6.33 -7.79
C CYS A 289 29.49 7.10 -6.73
N LEU A 290 29.16 8.38 -6.51
CA LEU A 290 29.83 9.21 -5.52
C LEU A 290 29.11 9.12 -4.17
N PRO A 291 29.85 9.12 -3.05
CA PRO A 291 29.25 9.21 -1.73
C PRO A 291 28.59 10.59 -1.54
N THR A 292 27.56 10.64 -0.69
CA THR A 292 26.96 11.90 -0.25
C THR A 292 28.02 12.76 0.45
N PRO A 293 28.08 14.08 0.20
CA PRO A 293 29.03 14.97 0.86
C PRO A 293 28.99 14.85 2.40
N ASN A 294 30.16 14.86 3.04
CA ASN A 294 30.26 14.74 4.50
C ASN A 294 29.62 15.96 5.20
N PRO A 295 28.59 15.78 6.06
CA PRO A 295 27.93 16.86 6.79
C PRO A 295 28.86 17.68 7.71
N SER A 296 29.94 17.07 8.22
CA SER A 296 30.91 17.72 9.08
C SER A 296 31.93 18.57 8.32
N SER A 297 31.89 18.58 6.97
CA SER A 297 32.82 19.39 6.18
C SER A 297 32.43 20.88 6.18
N PRO A 298 33.40 21.82 6.27
CA PRO A 298 33.11 23.25 6.34
C PRO A 298 32.37 23.78 5.11
N ASN A 299 32.51 23.11 3.96
CA ASN A 299 31.84 23.44 2.70
C ASN A 299 30.67 22.50 2.38
N PHE A 300 30.07 21.85 3.39
CA PHE A 300 29.01 20.88 3.18
C PHE A 300 27.84 21.45 2.37
N ALA A 301 27.32 22.63 2.75
CA ALA A 301 26.13 23.20 2.11
C ALA A 301 26.30 23.44 0.59
N SER A 302 27.47 23.95 0.17
CA SER A 302 27.76 24.19 -1.25
C SER A 302 28.00 22.87 -2.01
N ARG A 303 28.74 21.94 -1.40
CA ARG A 303 28.98 20.60 -1.99
C ARG A 303 27.70 19.79 -2.12
N PHE A 304 26.84 19.83 -1.12
CA PHE A 304 25.55 19.16 -1.12
C PHE A 304 24.66 19.71 -2.24
N ARG A 305 24.53 21.04 -2.35
CA ARG A 305 23.78 21.65 -3.46
C ARG A 305 24.31 21.24 -4.83
N ALA A 306 25.62 21.28 -5.02
CA ALA A 306 26.26 20.85 -6.27
C ALA A 306 26.00 19.37 -6.58
N ASP A 307 25.99 18.51 -5.56
CA ASP A 307 25.67 17.08 -5.68
C ASP A 307 24.19 16.85 -6.05
N ILE A 308 23.26 17.61 -5.47
CA ILE A 308 21.83 17.56 -5.85
C ILE A 308 21.64 17.95 -7.32
N VAL A 309 22.26 19.03 -7.78
CA VAL A 309 22.18 19.44 -9.19
C VAL A 309 22.65 18.31 -10.10
N GLN A 310 23.79 17.70 -9.80
CA GLN A 310 24.34 16.59 -10.59
C GLN A 310 23.41 15.37 -10.58
N LEU A 311 22.84 15.00 -9.42
CA LEU A 311 21.89 13.90 -9.31
C LEU A 311 20.61 14.14 -10.12
N VAL A 312 20.01 15.33 -10.01
CA VAL A 312 18.77 15.67 -10.70
C VAL A 312 18.99 15.71 -12.21
N GLU A 313 20.05 16.36 -12.68
CA GLU A 313 20.37 16.47 -14.11
C GLU A 313 20.70 15.12 -14.74
N SER A 314 21.34 14.21 -13.99
CA SER A 314 21.70 12.88 -14.49
C SER A 314 20.53 11.90 -14.44
N ASN A 315 19.77 11.87 -13.33
CA ASN A 315 18.85 10.78 -13.02
C ASN A 315 17.38 11.21 -12.95
N ASN A 316 17.07 12.47 -12.66
CA ASN A 316 15.70 12.90 -12.38
C ASN A 316 15.07 13.82 -13.45
N ILE A 317 15.75 14.01 -14.58
CA ILE A 317 15.18 14.60 -15.80
C ILE A 317 14.55 13.49 -16.64
N HIS A 318 13.27 13.67 -16.97
CA HIS A 318 12.53 12.71 -17.77
C HIS A 318 13.05 12.63 -19.21
N LYS A 319 13.36 11.42 -19.65
CA LYS A 319 13.71 11.10 -21.03
C LYS A 319 12.67 10.14 -21.58
N HIS A 320 12.13 10.43 -22.75
CA HIS A 320 11.14 9.55 -23.35
C HIS A 320 11.74 8.17 -23.64
N SER A 321 10.95 7.14 -23.31
CA SER A 321 11.20 5.74 -23.62
C SER A 321 9.90 5.11 -24.11
N ASP A 322 9.95 3.88 -24.62
CA ASP A 322 8.75 3.18 -25.10
C ASP A 322 7.64 3.07 -24.03
N THR A 323 8.04 3.02 -22.76
CA THR A 323 7.10 3.01 -21.62
C THR A 323 6.24 4.28 -21.54
N CYS A 324 6.72 5.41 -22.06
CA CYS A 324 5.97 6.67 -22.13
C CYS A 324 4.72 6.55 -23.00
N TYR A 325 4.78 5.68 -24.01
CA TYR A 325 3.75 5.53 -25.03
C TYR A 325 3.09 4.15 -24.99
N LYS A 326 3.26 3.40 -23.89
CA LYS A 326 2.69 2.06 -23.70
C LYS A 326 1.19 1.98 -24.01
N TYR A 327 0.43 3.03 -23.73
CA TYR A 327 -1.02 3.09 -23.94
C TYR A 327 -1.42 3.83 -25.22
N TRP A 328 -0.45 4.37 -25.95
CA TRP A 328 -0.72 5.04 -27.21
C TRP A 328 -0.97 4.00 -28.30
N ASN A 329 -2.03 4.21 -29.07
CA ASN A 329 -2.39 3.35 -30.19
C ASN A 329 -2.64 4.21 -31.43
N SER A 330 -1.75 4.09 -32.42
CA SER A 330 -1.85 4.80 -33.71
C SER A 330 -3.18 4.59 -34.42
N ASN A 331 -3.82 3.43 -34.21
CA ASN A 331 -5.04 3.04 -34.92
C ASN A 331 -6.31 3.64 -34.31
N ARG A 332 -6.21 4.28 -33.12
CA ARG A 332 -7.35 4.94 -32.45
C ARG A 332 -7.43 6.44 -32.76
N GLY A 333 -6.46 6.99 -33.50
CA GLY A 333 -6.35 8.43 -33.73
C GLY A 333 -5.95 9.23 -32.48
N ASP A 334 -5.54 8.55 -31.40
CA ASP A 334 -5.19 9.19 -30.14
C ASP A 334 -3.90 10.02 -30.28
N LYS A 335 -3.92 11.22 -29.70
CA LYS A 335 -2.72 12.07 -29.60
C LYS A 335 -1.64 11.31 -28.82
N LYS A 336 -0.41 11.29 -29.37
CA LYS A 336 0.77 10.68 -28.72
C LYS A 336 1.14 11.50 -27.47
N THR A 337 0.54 11.14 -26.34
CA THR A 337 0.77 11.79 -25.04
C THR A 337 1.68 10.94 -24.17
N CYS A 338 2.57 11.59 -23.43
CA CYS A 338 3.44 10.90 -22.48
C CYS A 338 2.61 10.45 -21.27
N ARG A 339 2.69 9.16 -20.92
CA ARG A 339 2.10 8.60 -19.70
C ARG A 339 2.49 9.37 -18.42
N MET A 340 3.72 9.88 -18.36
CA MET A 340 4.24 10.67 -17.23
C MET A 340 3.84 12.16 -17.29
N ARG A 341 3.02 12.55 -18.28
CA ARG A 341 2.53 13.91 -18.51
C ARG A 341 3.62 14.95 -18.73
N MET A 342 4.68 14.56 -19.45
CA MET A 342 5.78 15.44 -19.87
C MET A 342 5.56 15.93 -21.32
N PRO A 343 5.98 17.16 -21.68
CA PRO A 343 6.51 18.20 -20.78
C PRO A 343 5.42 18.79 -19.86
N ARG A 344 5.80 19.18 -18.66
CA ARG A 344 4.90 19.84 -17.70
C ARG A 344 4.81 21.34 -17.96
N LYS A 345 3.70 21.96 -17.55
CA LYS A 345 3.50 23.41 -17.68
C LYS A 345 4.49 24.16 -16.76
N LEU A 346 5.15 25.19 -17.28
CA LEU A 346 5.99 26.08 -16.49
C LEU A 346 5.14 26.97 -15.58
N VAL A 347 5.64 27.22 -14.37
CA VAL A 347 4.96 27.99 -13.34
C VAL A 347 6.00 28.87 -12.65
N SER A 348 5.84 30.19 -12.70
CA SER A 348 6.84 31.13 -12.16
C SER A 348 6.90 31.15 -10.64
N ASN A 349 5.76 31.02 -9.96
CA ASN A 349 5.64 31.04 -8.50
C ASN A 349 4.60 30.01 -8.06
N SER A 350 4.82 29.38 -6.90
CA SER A 350 3.84 28.45 -6.35
C SER A 350 2.56 29.18 -5.95
N THR A 351 1.39 28.58 -6.24
CA THR A 351 0.08 29.16 -5.91
C THR A 351 -0.89 28.08 -5.44
N ILE A 352 -1.83 28.49 -4.60
CA ILE A 352 -2.96 27.67 -4.14
C ILE A 352 -4.24 28.42 -4.49
N ASP A 353 -5.07 27.83 -5.35
CA ASP A 353 -6.35 28.43 -5.74
C ASP A 353 -7.38 28.27 -4.59
N PRO A 354 -7.91 29.36 -4.02
CA PRO A 354 -8.89 29.28 -2.94
C PRO A 354 -10.23 28.66 -3.33
N ALA A 355 -10.64 28.78 -4.60
CA ALA A 355 -11.94 28.28 -5.04
C ALA A 355 -11.90 26.76 -5.27
N THR A 356 -10.81 26.27 -5.86
CA THR A 356 -10.69 24.85 -6.26
C THR A 356 -9.82 24.02 -5.32
N GLY A 357 -8.94 24.66 -4.54
CA GLY A 357 -7.91 23.99 -3.76
C GLY A 357 -6.76 23.43 -4.59
N ASN A 358 -6.68 23.78 -5.89
CA ASN A 358 -5.61 23.32 -6.77
C ASN A 358 -4.27 23.95 -6.37
N ILE A 359 -3.25 23.10 -6.21
CA ILE A 359 -1.89 23.51 -5.89
C ILE A 359 -1.04 23.46 -7.16
N CYS A 360 -0.41 24.57 -7.50
CA CYS A 360 0.56 24.67 -8.57
C CYS A 360 1.92 25.00 -7.94
N MET A 361 2.88 24.10 -8.02
CA MET A 361 4.25 24.37 -7.55
C MET A 361 5.03 25.17 -8.61
N ARG A 362 5.95 26.02 -8.16
CA ARG A 362 6.96 26.69 -8.99
C ARG A 362 7.75 25.64 -9.78
N ARG A 363 7.95 25.93 -11.08
CA ARG A 363 8.61 25.04 -12.03
C ARG A 363 9.23 25.84 -13.17
N SER A 364 10.56 25.89 -13.21
CA SER A 364 11.32 26.49 -14.31
C SER A 364 11.76 25.49 -15.39
N ASP A 365 11.77 24.18 -15.09
CA ASP A 365 12.11 23.11 -16.04
C ASP A 365 10.92 22.16 -16.24
N PRO A 366 10.45 21.94 -17.49
CA PRO A 366 9.27 21.12 -17.74
C PRO A 366 9.53 19.60 -17.69
N TRP A 367 10.79 19.17 -17.55
CA TRP A 367 11.21 17.76 -17.62
C TRP A 367 11.67 17.19 -16.27
N ILE A 368 11.90 18.02 -15.26
CA ILE A 368 12.29 17.57 -13.92
C ILE A 368 11.11 16.86 -13.25
N ASN A 369 11.36 15.65 -12.75
CA ASN A 369 10.43 14.97 -11.84
C ASN A 369 10.52 15.58 -10.44
N ASN A 370 9.43 15.47 -9.68
CA ASN A 370 9.37 16.02 -8.33
C ASN A 370 10.33 15.26 -7.43
N PHE A 371 11.11 15.98 -6.62
CA PHE A 371 12.08 15.36 -5.71
C PHE A 371 12.10 16.06 -4.35
N ASN A 372 12.65 15.36 -3.37
CA ASN A 372 13.08 15.93 -2.11
C ASN A 372 14.61 15.85 -2.06
N GLU A 373 15.27 16.95 -1.68
CA GLU A 373 16.74 17.07 -1.75
C GLU A 373 17.48 16.02 -0.89
N TYR A 374 16.94 15.67 0.27
CA TYR A 374 17.57 14.68 1.15
C TYR A 374 17.31 13.26 0.67
N LEU A 375 16.06 12.96 0.28
CA LEU A 375 15.69 11.62 -0.16
C LEU A 375 16.36 11.23 -1.48
N ILE A 376 16.50 12.17 -2.43
CA ILE A 376 17.23 11.90 -3.68
C ILE A 376 18.72 11.66 -3.41
N ALA A 377 19.31 12.40 -2.45
CA ALA A 377 20.69 12.18 -2.01
C ALA A 377 20.87 10.81 -1.33
N ALA A 378 19.88 10.35 -0.54
CA ALA A 378 19.92 9.03 0.08
C ALA A 378 19.78 7.88 -0.94
N CYS A 379 18.88 8.03 -1.93
CA CYS A 379 18.68 7.02 -2.98
C CYS A 379 19.74 7.03 -4.08
N ARG A 380 20.44 8.16 -4.29
CA ARG A 380 21.39 8.41 -5.38
C ARG A 380 20.80 8.20 -6.79
N SER A 381 19.48 8.31 -6.93
CA SER A 381 18.75 7.86 -8.12
C SER A 381 17.50 8.70 -8.34
N ASN A 382 16.75 8.41 -9.42
CA ASN A 382 15.47 9.05 -9.68
C ASN A 382 14.46 8.76 -8.56
N MET A 383 13.60 9.74 -8.27
CA MET A 383 12.50 9.60 -7.32
C MET A 383 11.26 10.36 -7.81
N ASP A 384 10.13 10.15 -7.16
CA ASP A 384 8.92 10.93 -7.40
C ASP A 384 8.24 11.18 -6.05
N ILE A 385 7.93 12.43 -5.75
CA ILE A 385 7.19 12.83 -4.55
C ILE A 385 6.01 13.71 -4.94
N LYS A 386 4.83 13.42 -4.37
CA LYS A 386 3.60 14.17 -4.65
C LYS A 386 2.83 14.40 -3.37
N PHE A 387 2.37 15.62 -3.19
CA PHE A 387 1.41 15.94 -2.15
C PHE A 387 0.01 15.53 -2.61
N ILE A 388 -0.73 14.87 -1.72
CA ILE A 388 -2.07 14.35 -1.95
C ILE A 388 -3.00 15.22 -1.12
N TRP A 389 -3.78 16.04 -1.82
CA TRP A 389 -4.54 17.09 -1.15
C TRP A 389 -6.05 16.95 -1.36
N SER A 390 -6.48 16.55 -2.56
CA SER A 390 -7.91 16.40 -2.85
C SER A 390 -8.37 14.96 -2.72
N GLY A 391 -9.66 14.77 -2.43
CA GLY A 391 -10.29 13.44 -2.47
C GLY A 391 -10.19 12.76 -3.84
N SER A 392 -10.17 13.54 -4.93
CA SER A 392 -9.91 13.04 -6.28
C SER A 392 -8.49 12.54 -6.46
N ASP A 393 -7.49 13.27 -5.97
CA ASP A 393 -6.07 12.86 -6.04
C ASP A 393 -5.84 11.62 -5.20
N ALA A 394 -6.37 11.60 -3.99
CA ALA A 394 -6.28 10.45 -3.11
C ALA A 394 -6.95 9.23 -3.72
N LYS A 395 -8.16 9.36 -4.27
CA LYS A 395 -8.84 8.26 -4.97
C LYS A 395 -8.03 7.77 -6.16
N ALA A 396 -7.57 8.67 -7.03
CA ALA A 396 -6.75 8.32 -8.18
C ALA A 396 -5.45 7.61 -7.77
N LEU A 397 -4.81 8.06 -6.70
CA LEU A 397 -3.60 7.45 -6.18
C LEU A 397 -3.86 6.10 -5.51
N VAL A 398 -4.95 5.95 -4.76
CA VAL A 398 -5.34 4.66 -4.18
C VAL A 398 -5.60 3.64 -5.29
N TYR A 399 -6.23 4.05 -6.40
CA TYR A 399 -6.35 3.20 -7.60
C TYR A 399 -5.00 2.91 -8.24
N TYR A 400 -4.14 3.92 -8.36
CA TYR A 400 -2.79 3.77 -8.91
C TYR A 400 -1.98 2.74 -8.11
N ILE A 401 -1.87 2.91 -6.80
CA ILE A 401 -1.13 2.00 -5.89
C ILE A 401 -1.80 0.65 -5.82
N THR A 402 -3.13 0.61 -5.81
CA THR A 402 -3.89 -0.63 -5.98
C THR A 402 -3.36 -1.38 -7.21
N ASP A 403 -3.24 -0.72 -8.37
CA ASP A 403 -2.79 -1.37 -9.58
C ASP A 403 -1.35 -1.87 -9.46
N TYR A 404 -0.46 -1.17 -8.75
CA TYR A 404 0.91 -1.64 -8.45
C TYR A 404 0.95 -2.86 -7.54
N VAL A 405 0.12 -2.85 -6.50
CA VAL A 405 -0.02 -3.96 -5.55
C VAL A 405 -0.62 -5.18 -6.23
N THR A 406 -1.63 -4.95 -7.08
CA THR A 406 -2.39 -5.99 -7.78
C THR A 406 -1.97 -6.15 -9.22
N LYS A 407 -0.72 -5.84 -9.62
CA LYS A 407 -0.21 -6.21 -10.94
C LYS A 407 -0.30 -7.72 -11.07
N THR A 408 -1.42 -8.20 -11.59
CA THR A 408 -1.63 -9.61 -11.87
C THR A 408 -0.62 -10.00 -12.92
N SER A 409 0.22 -10.99 -12.62
CA SER A 409 1.20 -11.51 -13.57
C SER A 409 0.53 -12.09 -14.82
N LEU A 410 -0.75 -12.48 -14.74
CA LEU A 410 -1.49 -13.14 -15.80
C LEU A 410 -2.82 -12.45 -16.10
N SER A 411 -3.19 -12.42 -17.38
CA SER A 411 -4.54 -12.01 -17.79
C SER A 411 -5.58 -13.07 -17.40
N PHE A 412 -6.86 -12.68 -17.39
CA PHE A 412 -7.95 -13.63 -17.13
C PHE A 412 -7.98 -14.79 -18.12
N HIS A 413 -7.74 -14.51 -19.40
CA HIS A 413 -7.71 -15.55 -20.44
C HIS A 413 -6.57 -16.54 -20.23
N ASP A 414 -5.38 -16.06 -19.90
CA ASP A 414 -4.22 -16.92 -19.62
C ASP A 414 -4.49 -17.79 -18.38
N THR A 415 -5.07 -17.20 -17.33
CA THR A 415 -5.45 -17.92 -16.11
C THR A 415 -6.42 -19.06 -16.44
N PHE A 416 -7.45 -18.79 -17.24
CA PHE A 416 -8.43 -19.79 -17.63
C PHE A 416 -7.79 -20.92 -18.44
N SER A 417 -6.98 -20.61 -19.46
CA SER A 417 -6.30 -21.61 -20.29
C SER A 417 -5.35 -22.50 -19.48
N LEU A 418 -4.63 -21.93 -18.51
CA LEU A 418 -3.74 -22.68 -17.62
C LEU A 418 -4.52 -23.60 -16.67
N VAL A 419 -5.64 -23.13 -16.11
CA VAL A 419 -6.52 -23.95 -15.27
C VAL A 419 -7.12 -25.09 -16.10
N GLN A 420 -7.58 -24.83 -17.32
CA GLN A 420 -8.09 -25.86 -18.23
C GLN A 420 -7.03 -26.93 -18.52
N LYS A 421 -5.81 -26.52 -18.88
CA LYS A 421 -4.68 -27.43 -19.10
C LYS A 421 -4.35 -28.27 -17.85
N SER A 422 -4.44 -27.67 -16.68
CA SER A 422 -4.23 -28.34 -15.40
C SER A 422 -5.29 -29.41 -15.13
N ILE A 423 -6.57 -29.10 -15.41
CA ILE A 423 -7.68 -30.05 -15.26
C ILE A 423 -7.49 -31.25 -16.18
N THR A 424 -7.20 -31.04 -17.47
CA THR A 424 -6.96 -32.14 -18.44
C THR A 424 -5.78 -33.02 -18.01
N SER A 425 -4.70 -32.41 -17.51
CA SER A 425 -3.54 -33.16 -17.01
C SER A 425 -3.88 -34.03 -15.79
N VAL A 426 -4.78 -33.59 -14.92
CA VAL A 426 -5.20 -34.32 -13.72
C VAL A 426 -6.18 -35.45 -14.07
N GLN A 427 -7.11 -35.21 -15.01
CA GLN A 427 -8.04 -36.23 -15.50
C GLN A 427 -7.31 -37.45 -16.07
N ASN A 428 -6.24 -37.22 -16.85
CA ASN A 428 -5.44 -38.30 -17.41
C ASN A 428 -4.77 -39.18 -16.33
N LEU A 429 -4.35 -38.58 -15.20
CA LEU A 429 -3.73 -39.30 -14.08
C LEU A 429 -4.77 -40.10 -13.26
N TRP A 430 -5.96 -39.53 -13.05
CA TRP A 430 -7.02 -40.22 -12.33
C TRP A 430 -7.55 -41.46 -13.07
N ASN A 431 -7.50 -41.45 -14.40
CA ASN A 431 -7.84 -42.62 -15.21
C ASN A 431 -6.83 -43.78 -15.04
N GLN A 432 -5.67 -43.54 -14.43
CA GLN A 432 -4.59 -44.53 -14.23
C GLN A 432 -4.45 -45.00 -12.77
N THR A 433 -4.95 -44.26 -11.79
CA THR A 433 -4.82 -44.58 -10.35
C THR A 433 -6.16 -44.50 -9.62
N ASN A 434 -6.72 -45.66 -9.26
CA ASN A 434 -8.10 -45.78 -8.75
C ASN A 434 -8.25 -45.76 -7.22
N ASN A 435 -7.15 -45.73 -6.45
CA ASN A 435 -7.20 -45.89 -4.97
C ASN A 435 -7.19 -44.58 -4.15
N GLU A 436 -7.34 -43.41 -4.78
CA GLU A 436 -7.30 -42.12 -4.06
C GLU A 436 -8.69 -41.62 -3.64
N SER A 437 -8.81 -41.14 -2.41
CA SER A 437 -10.03 -40.52 -1.87
C SER A 437 -10.40 -39.24 -2.63
N ALA A 438 -11.69 -38.89 -2.62
CA ALA A 438 -12.19 -37.66 -3.25
C ALA A 438 -11.52 -36.38 -2.69
N ILE A 439 -11.15 -36.41 -1.41
CA ILE A 439 -10.45 -35.31 -0.73
C ILE A 439 -9.05 -35.14 -1.32
N GLU A 440 -8.28 -36.21 -1.45
CA GLU A 440 -6.90 -36.12 -1.98
C GLU A 440 -6.89 -35.75 -3.46
N LYS A 441 -7.85 -36.28 -4.24
CA LYS A 441 -8.10 -35.86 -5.63
C LYS A 441 -8.35 -34.34 -5.70
N SER A 442 -9.25 -33.82 -4.88
CA SER A 442 -9.56 -32.38 -4.82
C SER A 442 -8.34 -31.55 -4.43
N ARG A 443 -7.58 -31.98 -3.43
CA ARG A 443 -6.35 -31.30 -2.98
C ARG A 443 -5.32 -31.21 -4.10
N LYS A 444 -5.06 -32.31 -4.80
CA LYS A 444 -4.14 -32.37 -5.94
C LYS A 444 -4.59 -31.50 -7.11
N LEU A 445 -5.89 -31.47 -7.40
CA LEU A 445 -6.43 -30.60 -8.45
C LEU A 445 -6.12 -29.12 -8.16
N VAL A 446 -6.47 -28.64 -6.96
CA VAL A 446 -6.26 -27.23 -6.60
C VAL A 446 -4.76 -26.89 -6.58
N LEU A 447 -3.92 -27.75 -5.99
CA LEU A 447 -2.47 -27.56 -5.96
C LEU A 447 -1.87 -27.53 -7.36
N ARG A 448 -2.30 -28.40 -8.27
CA ARG A 448 -1.78 -28.44 -9.64
C ARG A 448 -2.18 -27.19 -10.43
N CYS A 449 -3.43 -26.76 -10.33
CA CYS A 449 -3.87 -25.50 -10.92
C CYS A 449 -3.08 -24.31 -10.38
N TYR A 450 -2.91 -24.22 -9.06
CA TYR A 450 -2.12 -23.14 -8.46
C TYR A 450 -0.65 -23.17 -8.91
N ASN A 451 0.01 -24.32 -8.85
CA ASN A 451 1.42 -24.45 -9.26
C ASN A 451 1.62 -24.10 -10.73
N MET A 452 0.66 -24.39 -11.61
CA MET A 452 0.73 -23.99 -13.01
C MET A 452 0.60 -22.48 -13.19
N LEU A 453 -0.30 -21.82 -12.45
CA LEU A 453 -0.37 -20.36 -12.45
C LEU A 453 0.90 -19.73 -11.88
N ALA A 454 1.39 -20.25 -10.76
CA ALA A 454 2.61 -19.77 -10.11
C ALA A 454 3.85 -19.97 -11.00
N SER A 455 3.90 -21.05 -11.79
CA SER A 455 5.04 -21.32 -12.68
C SER A 455 5.23 -20.27 -13.79
N GLN A 456 4.19 -19.51 -14.12
CA GLN A 456 4.25 -18.45 -15.13
C GLN A 456 4.65 -17.10 -14.52
N GLN A 457 4.79 -17.01 -13.19
CA GLN A 457 5.20 -15.80 -12.52
C GLN A 457 6.73 -15.73 -12.44
N GLU A 458 7.32 -14.83 -13.21
CA GLU A 458 8.74 -14.50 -13.08
C GLU A 458 8.96 -13.57 -11.88
N LEU A 459 9.93 -13.93 -11.03
CA LEU A 459 10.37 -13.14 -9.88
C LEU A 459 11.86 -12.82 -10.04
N SER A 460 12.28 -11.61 -9.66
CA SER A 460 13.70 -11.28 -9.68
C SER A 460 14.45 -12.04 -8.59
N GLY A 461 15.72 -12.39 -8.83
CA GLY A 461 16.54 -13.07 -7.83
C GLY A 461 16.63 -12.31 -6.51
N VAL A 462 16.65 -10.97 -6.58
CA VAL A 462 16.68 -10.08 -5.40
C VAL A 462 15.38 -10.19 -4.59
N GLN A 463 14.23 -10.25 -5.26
CA GLN A 463 12.93 -10.42 -4.62
C GLN A 463 12.81 -11.79 -3.94
N VAL A 464 13.25 -12.85 -4.62
CA VAL A 464 13.30 -14.20 -4.03
C VAL A 464 14.23 -14.24 -2.83
N ALA A 465 15.41 -13.62 -2.92
CA ALA A 465 16.34 -13.53 -1.80
C ALA A 465 15.73 -12.79 -0.60
N SER A 466 15.03 -11.67 -0.84
CA SER A 466 14.31 -10.93 0.22
C SER A 466 13.30 -11.82 0.96
N TYR A 467 12.52 -12.59 0.20
CA TYR A 467 11.55 -13.53 0.75
C TYR A 467 12.19 -14.65 1.57
N LEU A 468 13.29 -15.24 1.08
CA LEU A 468 14.03 -16.27 1.81
C LEU A 468 14.68 -15.73 3.10
N MET A 469 15.00 -14.44 3.14
CA MET A 469 15.50 -13.73 4.33
C MET A 469 14.38 -13.33 5.29
N ASN A 470 13.13 -13.71 5.01
CA ASN A 470 11.93 -13.36 5.80
C ASN A 470 11.71 -11.84 5.90
N TRP A 471 12.06 -11.10 4.85
CA TRP A 471 11.67 -9.70 4.70
C TRP A 471 10.40 -9.62 3.86
N ASP A 472 9.42 -8.88 4.39
CA ASP A 472 8.14 -8.67 3.77
C ASP A 472 8.25 -7.88 2.44
N ASP A 473 7.19 -7.96 1.64
CA ASP A 473 6.99 -7.16 0.44
C ASP A 473 6.44 -5.75 0.72
N HIS A 474 6.41 -5.34 1.98
CA HIS A 474 5.88 -4.05 2.42
C HIS A 474 6.53 -3.59 3.72
N TYR A 475 6.41 -2.29 3.97
CA TYR A 475 6.83 -1.63 5.21
C TYR A 475 5.63 -0.84 5.76
N THR A 476 5.35 -0.90 7.06
CA THR A 476 4.22 -0.16 7.62
C THR A 476 4.41 0.08 9.11
N THR A 477 3.83 1.18 9.60
CA THR A 477 3.84 1.51 11.03
C THR A 477 2.76 0.78 11.83
N HIS A 478 1.76 0.18 11.17
CA HIS A 478 0.58 -0.38 11.84
C HIS A 478 0.53 -1.91 11.73
N ARG A 479 0.00 -2.54 12.77
CA ARG A 479 -0.40 -3.95 12.74
C ARG A 479 -1.86 -4.07 12.31
N PHE A 480 -2.21 -5.19 11.71
CA PHE A 480 -3.53 -5.41 11.11
C PHE A 480 -4.17 -6.67 11.67
N GLN A 481 -5.48 -6.63 11.90
CA GLN A 481 -6.27 -7.79 12.35
C GLN A 481 -7.50 -7.96 11.47
N GLY A 482 -7.78 -9.18 11.00
CA GLY A 482 -8.95 -9.43 10.17
C GLY A 482 -10.27 -9.39 10.95
N LEU A 483 -11.25 -8.64 10.44
CA LEU A 483 -12.62 -8.60 10.93
C LEU A 483 -13.56 -9.08 9.82
N PHE A 484 -14.18 -10.24 10.01
CA PHE A 484 -15.03 -10.90 9.01
C PHE A 484 -16.50 -10.58 9.26
N LEU A 485 -16.95 -9.45 8.71
CA LEU A 485 -18.28 -8.89 8.93
C LEU A 485 -19.40 -9.81 8.41
N ILE A 486 -19.16 -10.53 7.31
CA ILE A 486 -20.19 -11.38 6.68
C ILE A 486 -20.81 -12.38 7.65
N GLN A 487 -20.03 -12.94 8.58
CA GLN A 487 -20.55 -13.89 9.57
C GLN A 487 -21.44 -13.20 10.59
N THR A 488 -21.07 -11.98 11.00
CA THR A 488 -21.85 -11.18 11.95
C THR A 488 -23.14 -10.69 11.31
N GLU A 489 -23.07 -10.19 10.08
CA GLU A 489 -24.21 -9.73 9.31
C GLU A 489 -25.22 -10.85 9.04
N ARG A 490 -24.75 -12.03 8.58
CA ARG A 490 -25.63 -13.20 8.38
C ARG A 490 -26.34 -13.59 9.67
N PHE A 491 -25.61 -13.67 10.78
CA PHE A 491 -26.19 -13.96 12.09
C PHE A 491 -27.28 -12.95 12.46
N LEU A 492 -26.97 -11.65 12.34
CA LEU A 492 -27.93 -10.57 12.64
C LEU A 492 -29.15 -10.63 11.72
N GLN A 493 -28.97 -10.94 10.43
CA GLN A 493 -30.06 -11.07 9.46
C GLN A 493 -30.96 -12.26 9.81
N THR A 494 -30.39 -13.41 10.18
CA THR A 494 -31.16 -14.58 10.63
C THR A 494 -31.96 -14.24 11.88
N GLN A 495 -31.34 -13.63 12.90
CA GLN A 495 -32.02 -13.21 14.14
C GLN A 495 -33.13 -12.18 13.88
N LEU A 496 -32.89 -11.22 12.99
CA LEU A 496 -33.89 -10.23 12.57
C LEU A 496 -35.08 -10.92 11.88
N ASN A 497 -34.82 -11.88 10.99
CA ASN A 497 -35.85 -12.61 10.28
C ASN A 497 -36.68 -13.48 11.23
N GLU A 498 -36.04 -14.20 12.16
CA GLU A 498 -36.71 -14.97 13.21
C GLU A 498 -37.61 -14.07 14.07
N THR A 499 -37.09 -12.91 14.48
CA THR A 499 -37.86 -11.93 15.28
C THR A 499 -39.05 -11.37 14.49
N ARG A 500 -38.87 -11.09 13.19
CA ARG A 500 -39.96 -10.64 12.29
C ARG A 500 -41.02 -11.71 12.11
N VAL A 501 -40.63 -12.98 12.00
CA VAL A 501 -41.58 -14.10 11.93
C VAL A 501 -42.36 -14.23 13.23
N GLN A 502 -41.69 -14.17 14.39
CA GLN A 502 -42.34 -14.18 15.70
C GLN A 502 -43.33 -13.02 15.86
N GLN A 503 -42.93 -11.80 15.51
CA GLN A 503 -43.83 -10.63 15.55
C GLN A 503 -45.02 -10.78 14.59
N LYS A 504 -44.82 -11.32 13.37
CA LYS A 504 -45.93 -11.60 12.45
C LYS A 504 -46.86 -12.70 12.97
N SER A 505 -46.34 -13.71 13.66
CA SER A 505 -47.15 -14.76 14.30
C SER A 505 -47.94 -14.23 15.50
N GLU A 506 -47.39 -13.26 16.26
CA GLU A 506 -48.10 -12.58 17.35
C GLU A 506 -49.18 -11.62 16.82
N ILE A 507 -48.93 -10.90 15.72
CA ILE A 507 -49.90 -10.00 15.07
C ILE A 507 -51.00 -10.79 14.34
N ALA A 508 -50.66 -11.90 13.68
CA ALA A 508 -51.64 -12.78 13.03
C ALA A 508 -52.54 -13.54 14.02
N ALA A 509 -52.18 -13.59 15.31
CA ALA A 509 -53.04 -14.10 16.37
C ALA A 509 -54.10 -13.07 16.86
N HIS A 510 -54.08 -11.83 16.35
CA HIS A 510 -55.02 -10.78 16.76
C HIS A 510 -55.86 -10.15 15.64
N ASP A 511 -55.57 -10.36 14.36
CA ASP A 511 -56.45 -9.88 13.29
C ASP A 511 -56.45 -10.80 12.05
N VAL A 512 -57.66 -11.15 11.61
CA VAL A 512 -57.95 -11.82 10.34
C VAL A 512 -58.11 -10.73 9.27
N ILE A 513 -57.38 -10.87 8.13
CA ILE A 513 -57.41 -10.07 6.87
C ILE A 513 -56.47 -8.82 6.92
N LYS A 514 -55.53 -8.54 6.01
CA LYS A 514 -55.39 -8.75 4.55
C LYS A 514 -53.90 -8.80 4.16
N SER A 515 -53.57 -9.60 3.15
CA SER A 515 -52.24 -9.77 2.58
C SER A 515 -51.85 -8.63 1.63
N ASP A 516 -50.73 -7.96 1.88
CA ASP A 516 -49.98 -7.24 0.85
C ASP A 516 -48.57 -7.83 0.75
N ILE A 517 -48.32 -8.44 -0.41
CA ILE A 517 -47.09 -9.08 -0.83
C ILE A 517 -46.09 -7.97 -1.18
N TYR A 518 -45.01 -7.85 -0.40
CA TYR A 518 -43.82 -7.12 -0.83
C TYR A 518 -42.81 -8.13 -1.37
N ASP A 519 -42.38 -7.90 -2.60
CA ASP A 519 -41.38 -8.69 -3.33
C ASP A 519 -40.09 -8.84 -2.51
N ASP A 520 -39.88 -10.07 -2.02
CA ASP A 520 -38.62 -10.53 -1.45
C ASP A 520 -37.69 -10.87 -2.63
N GLU A 521 -36.75 -9.98 -2.93
CA GLU A 521 -35.62 -10.31 -3.80
C GLU A 521 -34.82 -11.44 -3.12
N THR A 522 -35.12 -12.66 -3.55
CA THR A 522 -34.51 -13.90 -3.12
C THR A 522 -33.03 -13.90 -3.50
N MET A 523 -32.19 -13.39 -2.61
CA MET A 523 -30.75 -13.63 -2.65
C MET A 523 -30.51 -15.10 -2.29
N GLY A 524 -29.87 -15.82 -3.21
CA GLY A 524 -29.72 -17.27 -3.24
C GLY A 524 -29.52 -17.94 -1.89
N ASN A 525 -30.39 -18.91 -1.63
CA ASN A 525 -30.40 -19.82 -0.50
C ASN A 525 -29.20 -20.79 -0.58
N ASP A 526 -27.98 -20.30 -0.32
CA ASP A 526 -26.85 -21.17 0.04
C ASP A 526 -27.00 -21.52 1.53
N ASN A 527 -27.72 -22.61 1.82
CA ASN A 527 -27.80 -23.28 3.13
C ASN A 527 -26.39 -23.65 3.61
N ASN A 528 -25.71 -22.71 4.26
CA ASN A 528 -24.50 -22.97 5.04
C ASN A 528 -24.73 -22.37 6.44
N ASP A 529 -25.61 -23.01 7.20
CA ASP A 529 -25.84 -22.76 8.63
C ASP A 529 -24.65 -23.18 9.50
N GLU A 530 -23.54 -23.62 8.90
CA GLU A 530 -22.34 -24.00 9.64
C GLU A 530 -21.60 -22.78 10.22
N GLU A 531 -21.39 -22.84 11.53
CA GLU A 531 -20.66 -21.84 12.29
C GLU A 531 -19.17 -21.86 11.88
N ASN A 532 -18.74 -20.83 11.14
CA ASN A 532 -17.43 -20.82 10.50
C ASN A 532 -16.32 -20.32 11.45
N PHE A 533 -15.34 -21.18 11.75
CA PHE A 533 -14.16 -20.83 12.55
C PHE A 533 -12.93 -20.56 11.68
N GLN A 534 -12.17 -19.52 12.00
CA GLN A 534 -10.86 -19.29 11.43
C GLN A 534 -9.81 -20.09 12.17
N ILE A 535 -8.85 -20.62 11.43
CA ILE A 535 -7.67 -21.26 11.99
C ILE A 535 -6.52 -20.25 12.00
N HIS A 536 -6.11 -19.81 13.19
CA HIS A 536 -4.92 -18.96 13.38
C HIS A 536 -3.75 -19.81 13.87
N SER A 537 -2.55 -19.57 13.36
CA SER A 537 -1.33 -20.14 13.96
C SER A 537 -0.94 -19.31 15.17
N ALA A 538 -0.81 -19.94 16.34
CA ALA A 538 -0.19 -19.27 17.49
C ALA A 538 1.25 -18.90 17.10
N GLU A 539 1.61 -17.62 17.26
CA GLU A 539 2.85 -16.99 16.76
C GLU A 539 4.16 -17.73 17.13
N HIS A 540 4.12 -18.62 18.12
CA HIS A 540 5.31 -19.32 18.61
C HIS A 540 5.23 -20.85 18.66
N ASP A 541 4.08 -21.47 18.37
CA ASP A 541 3.87 -22.87 18.81
C ASP A 541 3.37 -23.85 17.73
N LYS A 542 3.25 -23.43 16.45
CA LYS A 542 2.62 -24.22 15.36
C LYS A 542 1.23 -24.80 15.73
N LYS A 543 0.60 -24.28 16.77
CA LYS A 543 -0.71 -24.72 17.27
C LYS A 543 -1.79 -23.87 16.63
N TYR A 544 -2.83 -24.53 16.15
CA TYR A 544 -3.98 -23.91 15.52
C TYR A 544 -5.02 -23.49 16.56
N VAL A 545 -5.45 -22.24 16.50
CA VAL A 545 -6.53 -21.70 17.33
C VAL A 545 -7.75 -21.49 16.45
N LEU A 546 -8.90 -22.01 16.90
CA LEU A 546 -10.20 -21.74 16.28
C LEU A 546 -10.73 -20.40 16.80
N VAL A 547 -10.80 -19.41 15.92
CA VAL A 547 -11.26 -18.05 16.21
C VAL A 547 -12.59 -17.81 15.51
N ASN A 548 -13.59 -17.35 16.26
CA ASN A 548 -14.87 -16.90 15.72
C ASN A 548 -15.19 -15.55 16.35
N THR A 549 -14.78 -14.48 15.67
CA THR A 549 -14.83 -13.11 16.20
C THR A 549 -16.24 -12.70 16.61
N ARG A 550 -17.28 -13.23 15.94
CA ARG A 550 -18.67 -12.95 16.29
C ARG A 550 -19.08 -13.64 17.59
N ILE A 551 -18.70 -14.91 17.82
CA ILE A 551 -18.92 -15.60 19.12
C ILE A 551 -18.13 -14.89 20.22
N ASP A 552 -16.85 -14.64 19.95
CA ASP A 552 -15.92 -14.01 20.91
C ASP A 552 -16.46 -12.63 21.36
N TYR A 553 -17.09 -11.88 20.44
CA TYR A 553 -17.73 -10.59 20.73
C TYR A 553 -19.11 -10.72 21.37
N GLN A 554 -19.96 -11.65 20.91
CA GLN A 554 -21.31 -11.88 21.46
C GLN A 554 -21.23 -12.24 22.94
N TYR A 555 -20.29 -13.11 23.30
CA TYR A 555 -20.05 -13.52 24.68
C TYR A 555 -18.78 -12.84 25.23
N ARG A 556 -18.60 -11.54 24.97
CA ARG A 556 -17.53 -10.77 25.63
C ARG A 556 -17.85 -10.59 27.12
N SER A 557 -16.82 -10.29 27.91
CA SER A 557 -16.98 -9.96 29.34
C SER A 557 -17.86 -8.73 29.52
N ASP A 558 -18.62 -8.65 30.62
CA ASP A 558 -19.53 -7.52 30.90
C ASP A 558 -18.82 -6.16 30.93
N ASN A 559 -17.54 -6.15 31.31
CA ASN A 559 -16.69 -4.97 31.28
C ASN A 559 -16.48 -4.40 29.86
N LEU A 560 -16.76 -5.18 28.82
CA LEU A 560 -16.60 -4.83 27.41
C LEU A 560 -17.95 -4.58 26.72
N ASN A 561 -19.06 -4.54 27.45
CA ASN A 561 -20.40 -4.42 26.86
C ASN A 561 -20.61 -3.14 26.04
N ARG A 562 -19.97 -2.03 26.44
CA ARG A 562 -20.04 -0.72 25.75
C ARG A 562 -19.13 -0.59 24.53
N MET A 563 -18.24 -1.56 24.29
CA MET A 563 -17.29 -1.52 23.19
C MET A 563 -17.95 -2.00 21.90
N CYS A 564 -17.71 -1.30 20.79
CA CYS A 564 -18.20 -1.75 19.48
C CYS A 564 -17.31 -2.88 18.91
N LEU A 565 -17.82 -3.61 17.91
CA LEU A 565 -17.10 -4.74 17.31
C LEU A 565 -15.75 -4.33 16.69
N TYR A 566 -15.69 -3.14 16.09
CA TYR A 566 -14.46 -2.63 15.49
C TYR A 566 -13.36 -2.43 16.54
N ASP A 567 -13.69 -1.73 17.63
CA ASP A 567 -12.76 -1.46 18.73
C ASP A 567 -12.37 -2.76 19.45
N PHE A 568 -13.32 -3.68 19.62
CA PHE A 568 -13.05 -4.98 20.22
C PHE A 568 -11.95 -5.74 19.46
N VAL A 569 -12.04 -5.80 18.13
CA VAL A 569 -11.02 -6.45 17.30
C VAL A 569 -9.72 -5.66 17.23
N SER A 570 -9.77 -4.34 17.35
CA SER A 570 -8.59 -3.48 17.38
C SER A 570 -7.76 -3.63 18.66
N ILE A 571 -8.44 -3.87 19.78
CA ILE A 571 -7.87 -3.80 21.13
C ILE A 571 -7.61 -5.18 21.72
N PHE A 572 -8.38 -6.21 21.36
CA PHE A 572 -8.32 -7.51 21.99
C PHE A 572 -8.08 -8.66 21.02
N TYR A 573 -7.44 -9.70 21.54
CA TYR A 573 -7.30 -10.99 20.87
C TYR A 573 -7.60 -12.15 21.80
N LYS A 574 -8.00 -13.27 21.20
CA LYS A 574 -8.24 -14.51 21.92
C LYS A 574 -6.92 -15.25 22.12
N LYS A 575 -6.60 -15.58 23.38
CA LYS A 575 -5.39 -16.28 23.78
C LYS A 575 -5.72 -17.57 24.52
N LYS A 576 -5.00 -18.66 24.21
CA LYS A 576 -5.08 -19.90 24.99
C LYS A 576 -4.51 -19.67 26.39
N MET A 577 -5.26 -20.04 27.41
CA MET A 577 -4.83 -19.85 28.80
C MET A 577 -3.62 -20.71 29.13
N ASN A 578 -2.67 -20.13 29.87
CA ASN A 578 -1.55 -20.84 30.46
C ASN A 578 -1.50 -20.66 31.99
N THR A 579 -0.57 -21.33 32.66
CA THR A 579 -0.40 -21.25 34.12
C THR A 579 -0.11 -19.84 34.64
N THR A 580 0.54 -18.98 33.84
CA THR A 580 0.79 -17.58 34.22
C THR A 580 -0.47 -16.73 34.18
N ASP A 581 -1.37 -17.01 33.23
CA ASP A 581 -2.63 -16.29 33.11
C ASP A 581 -3.58 -16.61 34.27
N LEU A 582 -3.62 -17.87 34.71
CA LEU A 582 -4.39 -18.29 35.90
C LEU A 582 -3.90 -17.59 37.17
N LYS A 583 -2.58 -17.48 37.35
CA LYS A 583 -1.97 -16.75 38.48
C LYS A 583 -2.28 -15.25 38.43
N TYR A 584 -2.34 -14.66 37.23
CA TYR A 584 -2.72 -13.25 37.08
C TYR A 584 -4.16 -13.01 37.50
N LEU A 585 -5.08 -13.85 37.03
CA LEU A 585 -6.51 -13.74 37.34
C LEU A 585 -6.79 -13.96 38.83
N SER A 586 -6.09 -14.89 39.48
CA SER A 586 -6.23 -15.11 40.93
C SER A 586 -5.72 -13.93 41.77
N LYS A 587 -4.63 -13.26 41.34
CA LYS A 587 -4.09 -12.08 42.01
C LYS A 587 -4.98 -10.85 41.82
N THR A 588 -5.55 -10.67 40.62
CA THR A 588 -6.38 -9.49 40.31
C THR A 588 -7.76 -9.55 40.99
N ALA A 589 -8.20 -10.75 41.41
CA ALA A 589 -9.41 -10.94 42.21
C ALA A 589 -9.22 -10.57 43.71
N GLY A 590 -7.97 -10.42 44.18
CA GLY A 590 -7.64 -10.11 45.57
C GLY A 590 -6.96 -8.75 45.73
N SER A 591 -7.74 -7.75 46.18
CA SER A 591 -7.31 -6.40 46.60
C SER A 591 -6.77 -5.44 45.52
N MET A 592 -7.22 -4.19 45.62
CA MET A 592 -6.91 -3.07 44.71
C MET A 592 -5.61 -2.32 45.12
N GLU A 593 -4.95 -2.72 46.22
CA GLU A 593 -3.97 -1.87 46.92
C GLU A 593 -2.48 -2.15 46.63
N GLU A 594 -2.11 -3.23 45.94
CA GLU A 594 -0.69 -3.56 45.65
C GLU A 594 -0.22 -3.17 44.22
N LYS A 595 -0.65 -2.03 43.67
CA LYS A 595 -0.21 -1.59 42.32
C LYS A 595 1.01 -0.65 42.28
N ILE A 596 1.63 -0.31 43.41
CA ILE A 596 2.58 0.82 43.46
C ILE A 596 4.07 0.46 43.33
N THR A 597 4.50 -0.81 43.36
CA THR A 597 5.95 -1.14 43.49
C THR A 597 6.56 -2.12 42.47
N GLN A 598 5.94 -2.35 41.32
CA GLN A 598 6.57 -3.16 40.25
C GLN A 598 7.27 -2.29 39.21
N LYS A 599 8.61 -2.29 39.19
CA LYS A 599 9.41 -1.75 38.07
C LYS A 599 9.24 -2.65 36.84
N GLY A 600 8.59 -2.13 35.80
CA GLY A 600 8.42 -2.81 34.50
C GLY A 600 7.17 -2.35 33.75
N ARG A 601 7.04 -2.77 32.48
CA ARG A 601 5.82 -2.53 31.69
C ARG A 601 4.64 -3.24 32.37
N PRO A 602 3.50 -2.57 32.62
CA PRO A 602 2.32 -3.21 33.20
C PRO A 602 1.88 -4.42 32.36
N PRO A 603 1.48 -5.54 32.98
CA PRO A 603 0.95 -6.68 32.24
C PRO A 603 -0.35 -6.29 31.52
N ASN A 604 -0.53 -6.78 30.29
CA ASN A 604 -1.76 -6.50 29.54
C ASN A 604 -3.00 -7.03 30.28
N GLU A 605 -4.10 -6.28 30.17
CA GLU A 605 -5.38 -6.66 30.75
C GLU A 605 -5.90 -7.98 30.15
N ARG A 606 -6.57 -8.79 30.99
CA ARG A 606 -7.12 -10.09 30.65
C ARG A 606 -8.56 -10.18 31.13
N PHE A 607 -9.44 -10.70 30.28
CA PHE A 607 -10.86 -10.86 30.55
C PHE A 607 -11.27 -12.30 30.27
N LEU A 608 -11.96 -12.92 31.24
CA LEU A 608 -12.54 -14.24 31.05
C LEU A 608 -13.81 -14.15 30.20
N PHE A 609 -14.05 -15.18 29.40
CA PHE A 609 -15.34 -15.36 28.75
C PHE A 609 -16.41 -15.76 29.79
N PRO A 610 -17.69 -15.43 29.56
CA PRO A 610 -18.79 -15.91 30.37
C PRO A 610 -19.05 -17.40 30.07
N LYS A 611 -19.79 -18.08 30.95
CA LYS A 611 -19.98 -19.55 30.91
C LYS A 611 -20.62 -20.06 29.61
N GLN A 612 -21.34 -19.20 28.89
CA GLN A 612 -22.02 -19.49 27.64
C GLN A 612 -21.05 -19.60 26.45
N HIS A 613 -19.82 -19.09 26.56
CA HIS A 613 -18.85 -19.15 25.46
C HIS A 613 -18.28 -20.58 25.33
N PRO A 614 -18.23 -21.16 24.11
CA PRO A 614 -17.85 -22.56 23.91
C PRO A 614 -16.41 -22.89 24.32
N GLN A 615 -15.55 -21.87 24.44
CA GLN A 615 -14.13 -22.03 24.77
C GLN A 615 -13.74 -21.39 26.12
N VAL A 616 -14.70 -21.16 27.02
CA VAL A 616 -14.50 -20.49 28.31
C VAL A 616 -13.43 -21.12 29.20
N THR A 617 -13.29 -22.45 29.18
CA THR A 617 -12.32 -23.19 30.02
C THR A 617 -10.90 -23.20 29.47
N THR A 618 -10.72 -22.83 28.21
CA THR A 618 -9.45 -23.01 27.49
C THR A 618 -8.85 -21.70 26.99
N TYR A 619 -9.65 -20.65 26.81
CA TYR A 619 -9.23 -19.36 26.25
C TYR A 619 -9.74 -18.17 27.07
N LEU A 620 -9.05 -17.04 26.92
CA LEU A 620 -9.44 -15.74 27.45
C LEU A 620 -9.23 -14.64 26.41
N MET A 621 -9.78 -13.45 26.67
CA MET A 621 -9.50 -12.25 25.89
C MET A 621 -8.33 -11.48 26.53
N MET A 622 -7.34 -11.12 25.72
CA MET A 622 -6.17 -10.36 26.15
C MET A 622 -6.08 -9.07 25.37
N LYS A 623 -5.79 -7.97 26.05
CA LYS A 623 -5.54 -6.68 25.42
C LYS A 623 -4.22 -6.74 24.65
N TYR A 624 -4.19 -6.21 23.43
CA TYR A 624 -2.93 -6.03 22.71
C TYR A 624 -2.02 -5.04 23.42
N SER A 625 -0.72 -5.15 23.18
CA SER A 625 0.27 -4.15 23.59
C SER A 625 0.13 -2.83 22.84
N GLU A 626 -0.40 -2.89 21.62
CA GLU A 626 -0.56 -1.78 20.67
C GLU A 626 -1.85 -1.99 19.88
N HIS A 627 -2.48 -0.91 19.41
CA HIS A 627 -3.69 -1.00 18.60
C HIS A 627 -3.42 -1.70 17.26
N HIS A 628 -4.33 -2.59 16.88
CA HIS A 628 -4.33 -3.22 15.56
C HIS A 628 -5.43 -2.58 14.71
N VAL A 629 -5.14 -2.32 13.44
CA VAL A 629 -6.11 -1.78 12.49
C VAL A 629 -6.99 -2.92 11.97
N PRO A 630 -8.32 -2.92 12.22
CA PRO A 630 -9.22 -3.93 11.68
C PRO A 630 -9.29 -3.87 10.16
N VAL A 631 -8.98 -4.98 9.49
CA VAL A 631 -9.14 -5.19 8.06
C VAL A 631 -10.50 -5.83 7.83
N LEU A 632 -11.40 -5.08 7.22
CA LEU A 632 -12.79 -5.49 7.05
C LEU A 632 -12.92 -6.45 5.85
N TYR A 633 -13.39 -7.67 6.12
CA TYR A 633 -13.69 -8.71 5.13
C TYR A 633 -15.20 -8.96 5.13
N GLY A 634 -15.88 -8.81 4.00
CA GLY A 634 -17.34 -8.97 3.92
C GLY A 634 -17.94 -8.40 2.64
N PRO A 635 -19.28 -8.30 2.55
CA PRO A 635 -19.92 -7.62 1.42
C PRO A 635 -19.47 -6.16 1.38
N GLN A 636 -19.55 -5.53 0.21
CA GLN A 636 -19.03 -4.18 0.00
C GLN A 636 -19.63 -3.24 1.04
N ILE A 637 -18.79 -2.77 1.97
CA ILE A 637 -19.15 -1.67 2.85
C ILE A 637 -19.47 -0.48 1.94
N PRO A 638 -20.59 0.23 2.17
CA PRO A 638 -20.93 1.40 1.38
C PRO A 638 -19.71 2.32 1.25
N ARG A 639 -19.34 2.60 0.00
CA ARG A 639 -18.14 3.40 -0.34
C ARG A 639 -18.43 4.88 -0.33
#